data_AF-A0A2E3J4P9-F1
#
_entry.id   AF-A0A2E3J4P9-F1
#
_cell.length_a   1.000
_cell.length_b   1.000
_cell.length_c   1.000
_cell.angle_alpha   90.00
_cell.angle_beta   90.00
_cell.angle_gamma   90.00
#
_symmetry.space_group_name_H-M   'P 1'
#
loop_
_entity.id
_entity.type
_entity.pdbx_description
1 polymer ?
#
loop_
_entity_poly.entity_id
_entity_poly.type
_entity_poly.pdbx_seq_one_letter_code
_entity_poly.pdbx_strand_id
1 'polypeptide(L)'
;MTLAIGYVGLAALLGWALRGQYGHQLGATIPGVLFSLALVLVSGRPDWMQRAPLIALAGGMGFAVGGSASYGILIGYTRSRVWSNVLYGFCCLFVVGGLWGAIGGGVVGLVLESTPPAWYELCMLACCMFAGAYVIYHLLITRCGIRMTPPRSDAWAYELGMALILLPFLSTFGYNLALRSAIFGMLGFGLGFVLGNFLQVLGNASGIPFGWWKVMEKSMGFVGGAALSYGILSTNAPVLQPTSPVLNWVGILLVCVGIPWAVLHRRLSFARLSKRFSELPFQNVEQTVTVRLLAARVSVMLCVVFMLVAAALYTVGSLPAYSSWLLILTFFSLSGIIMSNLQSGFPKDRFESRVVEVSLWLELAILIFLATYRSFDQSLVLEGLASGPPSIYPLITLVSVILVLVSTVSFFSHRQHLPGAHLRWKGELERSLSGERPSIKKLGTLDCDIVEANPVVFKGNVYRCEYLKDKYSGNATGDSYFRFVNRESGDTTPPFARGFHMGSAFVDLDTVYVSAVNHWDGERIHIFKSEDFTHWESWIALDLQGYGMFNTSICKTDEDYVMMFEVGKPPEVAGVRFTARFARSRDLHDWVLTPPECTYSKNRYTAPHCLRFLDGYFYNFYLEANDGYEHRVVRSKDLVAWEASPLNPVMKASEQDRLIANPHLGPEQKQRIASAININNSDMDFCEHEGSLIINYSWGNQKGVEHLAEAIYEGSLESFLKGWYPGGTQT
;
A
#
# COMPACT_ATOMS: atom_id res chain seq x y z
N MET A 1 -41.77 -10.51 3.17
CA MET A 1 -40.47 -10.04 2.62
C MET A 1 -39.29 -9.99 3.61
N THR A 2 -39.34 -9.23 4.72
CA THR A 2 -38.17 -9.01 5.62
C THR A 2 -37.50 -10.28 6.16
N LEU A 3 -38.29 -11.28 6.59
CA LEU A 3 -37.72 -12.55 7.08
C LEU A 3 -37.01 -13.34 5.96
N ALA A 4 -37.53 -13.33 4.74
CA ALA A 4 -36.90 -14.00 3.59
C ALA A 4 -35.54 -13.38 3.27
N ILE A 5 -35.45 -12.05 3.26
CA ILE A 5 -34.19 -11.31 3.09
C ILE A 5 -33.21 -11.65 4.22
N GLY A 6 -33.68 -11.65 5.47
CA GLY A 6 -32.86 -12.04 6.63
C GLY A 6 -32.34 -13.48 6.53
N TYR A 7 -33.17 -14.41 6.06
CA TYR A 7 -32.77 -15.81 5.85
C TYR A 7 -31.65 -15.95 4.81
N VAL A 8 -31.79 -15.28 3.66
CA VAL A 8 -30.75 -15.28 2.62
C VAL A 8 -29.47 -14.61 3.11
N GLY A 9 -29.60 -13.51 3.87
CA GLY A 9 -28.48 -12.87 4.56
C GLY A 9 -27.77 -13.83 5.52
N LEU A 10 -28.50 -14.61 6.32
CA LEU A 10 -27.91 -15.61 7.23
C LEU A 10 -27.19 -16.74 6.48
N ALA A 11 -27.72 -17.18 5.33
CA ALA A 11 -27.05 -18.19 4.51
C ALA A 11 -25.75 -17.66 3.89
N ALA A 12 -25.76 -16.42 3.41
CA ALA A 12 -24.57 -15.75 2.91
C ALA A 12 -23.54 -15.46 4.03
N LEU A 13 -24.00 -15.12 5.24
CA LEU A 13 -23.19 -14.97 6.45
C LEU A 13 -22.43 -16.27 6.75
N LEU A 14 -23.13 -17.40 6.81
CA LEU A 14 -22.52 -18.72 7.03
C LEU A 14 -21.50 -19.03 5.91
N GLY A 15 -21.87 -18.75 4.67
CA GLY A 15 -21.00 -18.95 3.52
C GLY A 15 -19.69 -18.15 3.57
N TRP A 16 -19.72 -16.86 3.92
CA TRP A 16 -18.47 -16.09 4.07
C TRP A 16 -17.66 -16.52 5.28
N ALA A 17 -18.31 -16.90 6.38
CA ALA A 17 -17.63 -17.44 7.55
C ALA A 17 -16.84 -18.71 7.20
N LEU A 18 -17.42 -19.59 6.39
CA LEU A 18 -16.76 -20.79 5.85
C LEU A 18 -15.64 -20.43 4.86
N ARG A 19 -15.91 -19.54 3.90
CA ARG A 19 -14.93 -19.10 2.87
C ARG A 19 -13.62 -18.59 3.47
N GLY A 20 -13.68 -17.84 4.56
CA GLY A 20 -12.48 -17.25 5.18
C GLY A 20 -11.42 -18.28 5.59
N GLN A 21 -11.80 -19.56 5.72
CA GLN A 21 -10.86 -20.64 6.01
C GLN A 21 -10.24 -21.24 4.75
N TYR A 22 -10.97 -21.21 3.64
CA TYR A 22 -10.53 -21.79 2.37
C TYR A 22 -9.80 -20.81 1.46
N GLY A 23 -10.04 -19.49 1.55
CA GLY A 23 -9.34 -18.43 0.80
C GLY A 23 -9.34 -18.57 -0.74
N HIS A 24 -9.15 -17.46 -1.46
CA HIS A 24 -9.16 -17.40 -2.94
C HIS A 24 -10.52 -17.69 -3.60
N GLN A 25 -10.50 -17.91 -4.92
CA GLN A 25 -11.63 -18.10 -5.82
C GLN A 25 -12.50 -19.31 -5.45
N LEU A 26 -11.88 -20.46 -5.15
CA LEU A 26 -12.62 -21.69 -4.80
C LEU A 26 -13.37 -21.57 -3.47
N GLY A 27 -12.83 -20.86 -2.48
CA GLY A 27 -13.56 -20.62 -1.24
C GLY A 27 -14.79 -19.74 -1.45
N ALA A 28 -14.75 -18.86 -2.45
CA ALA A 28 -15.82 -17.92 -2.76
C ALA A 28 -17.02 -18.55 -3.49
N THR A 29 -16.90 -19.78 -3.97
CA THR A 29 -18.04 -20.52 -4.53
C THR A 29 -19.06 -20.91 -3.45
N ILE A 30 -18.60 -21.22 -2.23
CA ILE A 30 -19.44 -21.67 -1.10
C ILE A 30 -20.55 -20.66 -0.77
N PRO A 31 -20.26 -19.38 -0.51
CA PRO A 31 -21.28 -18.37 -0.22
C PRO A 31 -22.20 -18.10 -1.40
N GLY A 32 -21.67 -18.15 -2.64
CA GLY A 32 -22.50 -18.01 -3.84
C GLY A 32 -23.54 -19.13 -3.96
N VAL A 33 -23.14 -20.37 -3.68
CA VAL A 33 -24.04 -21.54 -3.64
C VAL A 33 -25.07 -21.40 -2.51
N LEU A 34 -24.63 -21.08 -1.29
CA LEU A 34 -25.52 -20.95 -0.14
C LEU A 34 -26.52 -19.81 -0.29
N PHE A 35 -26.07 -18.65 -0.79
CA PHE A 35 -26.93 -17.53 -1.14
C PHE A 35 -28.01 -17.97 -2.13
N SER A 36 -27.62 -18.64 -3.21
CA SER A 36 -28.51 -19.03 -4.31
C SER A 36 -29.52 -20.09 -3.91
N LEU A 37 -29.10 -21.10 -3.13
CA LEU A 37 -30.01 -22.11 -2.59
C LEU A 37 -31.00 -21.50 -1.60
N ALA A 38 -30.53 -20.61 -0.72
CA ALA A 38 -31.40 -19.90 0.20
C ALA A 38 -32.41 -19.00 -0.55
N LEU A 39 -31.96 -18.29 -1.58
CA LEU A 39 -32.81 -17.46 -2.44
C LEU A 39 -33.92 -18.30 -3.10
N VAL A 40 -33.57 -19.46 -3.64
CA VAL A 40 -34.54 -20.40 -4.23
C VAL A 40 -35.56 -20.87 -3.18
N LEU A 41 -35.10 -21.26 -1.99
CA LEU A 41 -35.99 -21.73 -0.92
C LEU A 41 -36.99 -20.65 -0.48
N VAL A 42 -36.53 -19.43 -0.23
CA VAL A 42 -37.40 -18.34 0.24
C VAL A 42 -38.30 -17.76 -0.85
N SER A 43 -37.94 -17.95 -2.12
CA SER A 43 -38.81 -17.53 -3.23
C SER A 43 -40.12 -18.31 -3.24
N GLY A 44 -40.13 -19.55 -2.73
CA GLY A 44 -41.27 -20.46 -2.80
C GLY A 44 -41.66 -20.85 -4.24
N ARG A 45 -40.89 -20.45 -5.25
CA ARG A 45 -41.27 -20.54 -6.66
C ARG A 45 -40.91 -21.90 -7.27
N PRO A 46 -41.90 -22.66 -7.80
CA PRO A 46 -41.63 -23.97 -8.41
C PRO A 46 -40.64 -23.90 -9.58
N ASP A 47 -40.71 -22.85 -10.40
CA ASP A 47 -39.82 -22.65 -11.56
C ASP A 47 -38.37 -22.36 -11.13
N TRP A 48 -38.17 -21.65 -10.02
CA TRP A 48 -36.84 -21.43 -9.44
C TRP A 48 -36.29 -22.70 -8.80
N MET A 49 -37.13 -23.48 -8.12
CA MET A 49 -36.74 -24.77 -7.56
C MET A 49 -36.35 -25.78 -8.64
N GLN A 50 -37.00 -25.75 -9.81
CA GLN A 50 -36.62 -26.59 -10.94
C GLN A 50 -35.25 -26.20 -11.52
N ARG A 51 -34.90 -24.92 -11.47
CA ARG A 51 -33.60 -24.38 -11.93
C ARG A 51 -32.54 -24.25 -10.83
N ALA A 52 -32.83 -24.71 -9.61
CA ALA A 52 -31.96 -24.51 -8.45
C ALA A 52 -30.50 -24.96 -8.68
N PRO A 53 -30.19 -26.07 -9.39
CA PRO A 53 -28.81 -26.44 -9.68
C PRO A 53 -28.04 -25.38 -10.46
N LEU A 54 -28.67 -24.79 -11.47
CA LEU A 54 -28.05 -23.78 -12.33
C LEU A 54 -27.93 -22.45 -11.60
N ILE A 55 -28.95 -22.06 -10.83
CA ILE A 55 -28.90 -20.85 -10.00
C ILE A 55 -27.78 -20.97 -8.95
N ALA A 56 -27.67 -22.12 -8.28
CA ALA A 56 -26.60 -22.41 -7.33
C ALA A 56 -25.21 -22.41 -7.97
N LEU A 57 -25.06 -23.03 -9.14
CA LEU A 57 -23.81 -23.05 -9.89
C LEU A 57 -23.41 -21.64 -10.35
N ALA A 58 -24.36 -20.85 -10.86
CA ALA A 58 -24.15 -19.48 -11.30
C ALA A 58 -23.72 -18.58 -10.14
N GLY A 59 -24.38 -18.69 -8.98
CA GLY A 59 -23.94 -18.00 -7.77
C GLY A 59 -22.53 -18.42 -7.35
N GLY A 60 -22.24 -19.73 -7.33
CA GLY A 60 -20.90 -20.24 -7.03
C GLY A 60 -19.83 -19.66 -7.96
N MET A 61 -20.03 -19.72 -9.27
CA MET A 61 -19.06 -19.23 -10.26
C MET A 61 -18.94 -17.71 -10.28
N GLY A 62 -20.06 -16.98 -10.19
CA GLY A 62 -20.06 -15.52 -10.19
C GLY A 62 -19.30 -14.95 -9.00
N PHE A 63 -19.56 -15.46 -7.80
CA PHE A 63 -18.82 -15.05 -6.60
C PHE A 63 -17.38 -15.60 -6.58
N ALA A 64 -17.05 -16.66 -7.33
CA ALA A 64 -15.67 -17.14 -7.42
C ALA A 64 -14.73 -16.09 -8.03
N VAL A 65 -15.21 -15.29 -8.99
CA VAL A 65 -14.41 -14.26 -9.68
C VAL A 65 -13.83 -13.26 -8.68
N GLY A 66 -14.68 -12.69 -7.81
CA GLY A 66 -14.23 -11.73 -6.79
C GLY A 66 -13.37 -12.35 -5.67
N GLY A 67 -13.28 -13.67 -5.61
CA GLY A 67 -12.32 -14.36 -4.75
C GLY A 67 -10.86 -14.17 -5.21
N SER A 68 -10.61 -13.50 -6.33
CA SER A 68 -9.27 -13.16 -6.83
C SER A 68 -8.65 -11.92 -6.16
N ALA A 69 -9.49 -10.97 -5.72
CA ALA A 69 -9.05 -9.74 -5.08
C ALA A 69 -8.29 -9.98 -3.77
N SER A 70 -7.16 -9.29 -3.62
CA SER A 70 -6.41 -9.23 -2.37
C SER A 70 -6.81 -8.00 -1.58
N TYR A 71 -7.44 -8.17 -0.42
CA TYR A 71 -7.96 -7.04 0.37
C TYR A 71 -7.34 -6.93 1.78
N GLY A 72 -6.51 -7.90 2.20
CA GLY A 72 -5.95 -7.91 3.56
C GLY A 72 -5.14 -6.66 3.89
N ILE A 73 -4.45 -6.09 2.91
CA ILE A 73 -3.70 -4.83 3.10
C ILE A 73 -4.62 -3.61 3.21
N LEU A 74 -5.79 -3.63 2.57
CA LEU A 74 -6.79 -2.56 2.63
C LEU A 74 -7.37 -2.45 4.05
N ILE A 75 -7.61 -3.60 4.70
CA ILE A 75 -7.95 -3.70 6.12
C ILE A 75 -6.83 -3.09 7.00
N GLY A 76 -5.57 -3.26 6.61
CA GLY A 76 -4.46 -2.61 7.29
C GLY A 76 -4.49 -1.08 7.19
N TYR A 77 -4.95 -0.52 6.06
CA TYR A 77 -5.06 0.93 5.89
C TYR A 77 -6.07 1.56 6.87
N THR A 78 -7.19 0.87 7.13
CA THR A 78 -8.22 1.34 8.06
C THR A 78 -7.84 1.22 9.53
N ARG A 79 -6.74 0.52 9.85
CA ARG A 79 -6.18 0.38 11.20
C ARG A 79 -5.15 1.45 11.53
N SER A 80 -4.87 2.33 10.58
CA SER A 80 -3.87 3.37 10.72
C SER A 80 -4.37 4.57 11.52
N ARG A 81 -3.44 5.39 12.03
CA ARG A 81 -3.77 6.66 12.71
C ARG A 81 -3.66 7.89 11.79
N VAL A 82 -3.84 7.68 10.47
CA VAL A 82 -3.92 8.74 9.45
C VAL A 82 -5.32 8.74 8.88
N TRP A 83 -6.04 9.84 9.04
CA TRP A 83 -7.44 9.88 8.64
C TRP A 83 -7.60 9.66 7.12
N SER A 84 -6.73 10.26 6.31
CA SER A 84 -6.73 10.09 4.84
C SER A 84 -6.49 8.63 4.43
N ASN A 85 -5.55 7.94 5.10
CA ASN A 85 -5.26 6.53 4.85
C ASN A 85 -6.41 5.61 5.31
N VAL A 86 -7.07 5.95 6.43
CA VAL A 86 -8.26 5.24 6.89
C VAL A 86 -9.41 5.40 5.90
N LEU A 87 -9.69 6.63 5.46
CA LEU A 87 -10.71 6.92 4.44
C LEU A 87 -10.41 6.19 3.13
N TYR A 88 -9.16 6.27 2.66
CA TYR A 88 -8.72 5.54 1.48
C TYR A 88 -8.94 4.03 1.63
N GLY A 89 -8.58 3.45 2.79
CA GLY A 89 -8.82 2.05 3.11
C GLY A 89 -10.30 1.68 2.98
N PHE A 90 -11.22 2.43 3.60
CA PHE A 90 -12.64 2.17 3.51
C PHE A 90 -13.21 2.36 2.10
N CYS A 91 -12.77 3.38 1.36
CA CYS A 91 -13.13 3.56 -0.05
C CYS A 91 -12.69 2.37 -0.91
N CYS A 92 -11.47 1.87 -0.72
CA CYS A 92 -10.96 0.70 -1.44
C CYS A 92 -11.73 -0.56 -1.07
N LEU A 93 -12.07 -0.76 0.20
CA LEU A 93 -12.91 -1.87 0.65
C LEU A 93 -14.32 -1.81 0.03
N PHE A 94 -14.92 -0.63 -0.04
CA PHE A 94 -16.20 -0.43 -0.73
C PHE A 94 -16.10 -0.83 -2.20
N VAL A 95 -15.05 -0.39 -2.91
CA VAL A 95 -14.82 -0.73 -4.32
C VAL A 95 -14.63 -2.24 -4.50
N VAL A 96 -13.74 -2.87 -3.74
CA VAL A 96 -13.48 -4.32 -3.86
C VAL A 96 -14.72 -5.14 -3.52
N GLY A 97 -15.42 -4.82 -2.43
CA GLY A 97 -16.68 -5.47 -2.07
C GLY A 97 -17.74 -5.25 -3.16
N GLY A 98 -17.81 -4.04 -3.73
CA GLY A 98 -18.76 -3.70 -4.77
C GLY A 98 -18.52 -4.41 -6.09
N LEU A 99 -17.27 -4.50 -6.56
CA LEU A 99 -16.93 -5.25 -7.77
C LEU A 99 -17.30 -6.73 -7.63
N TRP A 100 -17.04 -7.29 -6.45
CA TRP A 100 -17.39 -8.66 -6.15
C TRP A 100 -18.90 -8.89 -6.20
N GLY A 101 -19.67 -8.01 -5.54
CA GLY A 101 -21.13 -8.07 -5.54
C GLY A 101 -21.75 -7.80 -6.91
N ALA A 102 -21.14 -6.92 -7.73
CA ALA A 102 -21.61 -6.60 -9.08
C ALA A 102 -21.53 -7.82 -10.00
N ILE A 103 -20.37 -8.48 -10.04
CA ILE A 103 -20.15 -9.65 -10.88
C ILE A 103 -20.99 -10.84 -10.38
N GLY A 104 -20.94 -11.13 -9.07
CA GLY A 104 -21.70 -12.23 -8.47
C GLY A 104 -23.22 -12.05 -8.64
N GLY A 105 -23.72 -10.86 -8.32
CA GLY A 105 -25.14 -10.51 -8.47
C GLY A 105 -25.61 -10.49 -9.93
N GLY A 106 -24.79 -9.96 -10.85
CA GLY A 106 -25.11 -9.93 -12.27
C GLY A 106 -25.21 -11.33 -12.88
N VAL A 107 -24.29 -12.24 -12.55
CA VAL A 107 -24.32 -13.64 -13.02
C VAL A 107 -25.53 -14.40 -12.47
N VAL A 108 -25.86 -14.23 -11.18
CA VAL A 108 -27.08 -14.82 -10.61
C VAL A 108 -28.32 -14.29 -11.32
N GLY A 109 -28.41 -12.96 -11.48
CA GLY A 109 -29.57 -12.33 -12.10
C GLY A 109 -29.75 -12.73 -13.58
N LEU A 110 -28.66 -12.95 -14.33
CA LEU A 110 -28.73 -13.46 -15.71
C LEU A 110 -29.44 -14.81 -15.83
N VAL A 111 -29.27 -15.70 -14.86
CA VAL A 111 -29.94 -17.02 -14.86
C VAL A 111 -31.42 -16.91 -14.46
N LEU A 112 -31.80 -15.80 -13.84
CA LEU A 112 -33.17 -15.47 -13.46
C LEU A 112 -33.93 -14.65 -14.52
N GLU A 113 -33.29 -14.33 -15.65
CA GLU A 113 -33.98 -13.68 -16.78
C GLU A 113 -34.92 -14.68 -17.48
N SER A 114 -36.07 -14.19 -17.96
CA SER A 114 -37.05 -14.99 -18.72
C SER A 114 -36.48 -15.49 -20.04
N THR A 115 -35.78 -14.60 -20.73
CA THR A 115 -35.04 -14.86 -21.96
C THR A 115 -33.56 -14.86 -21.61
N PRO A 116 -32.99 -16.01 -21.18
CA PRO A 116 -31.57 -16.07 -20.86
C PRO A 116 -30.74 -15.76 -22.11
N PRO A 117 -29.53 -15.20 -21.96
CA PRO A 117 -28.69 -14.91 -23.11
C PRO A 117 -28.41 -16.18 -23.90
N ALA A 118 -28.39 -16.05 -25.22
CA ALA A 118 -28.00 -17.15 -26.09
C ALA A 118 -26.55 -17.55 -25.79
N TRP A 119 -26.19 -18.81 -26.09
CA TRP A 119 -24.85 -19.31 -25.77
C TRP A 119 -23.73 -18.46 -26.39
N TYR A 120 -23.95 -17.91 -27.60
CA TYR A 120 -22.99 -17.03 -28.25
C TYR A 120 -22.87 -15.66 -27.57
N GLU A 121 -23.96 -15.14 -26.99
CA GLU A 121 -23.94 -13.91 -26.19
C GLU A 121 -23.18 -14.12 -24.89
N LEU A 122 -23.33 -15.28 -24.25
CA LEU A 122 -22.53 -15.66 -23.08
C LEU A 122 -21.05 -15.80 -23.41
N CYS A 123 -20.71 -16.44 -24.55
CA CYS A 123 -19.33 -16.54 -25.02
C CYS A 123 -18.75 -15.16 -25.33
N MET A 124 -19.50 -14.31 -26.04
CA MET A 124 -19.10 -12.94 -26.35
C MET A 124 -18.89 -12.12 -25.07
N LEU A 125 -19.84 -12.17 -24.13
CA LEU A 125 -19.72 -11.50 -22.83
C LEU A 125 -18.46 -11.96 -22.10
N ALA A 126 -18.21 -13.27 -22.02
CA ALA A 126 -17.02 -13.80 -21.36
C ALA A 126 -15.71 -13.32 -22.03
N CYS A 127 -15.64 -13.33 -23.36
CA CYS A 127 -14.50 -12.83 -24.12
C CYS A 127 -14.29 -11.32 -23.90
N CYS A 128 -15.36 -10.53 -23.96
CA CYS A 128 -15.30 -9.08 -23.74
C CYS A 128 -14.92 -8.75 -22.29
N MET A 129 -15.44 -9.47 -21.29
CA MET A 129 -15.04 -9.29 -19.89
C MET A 129 -13.57 -9.63 -19.68
N PHE A 130 -13.05 -10.68 -20.32
CA PHE A 130 -11.62 -11.01 -20.26
C PHE A 130 -10.75 -9.94 -20.92
N ALA A 131 -11.14 -9.45 -22.10
CA ALA A 131 -10.46 -8.36 -22.78
C ALA A 131 -10.47 -7.06 -21.95
N GLY A 132 -11.63 -6.70 -21.39
CA GLY A 132 -11.80 -5.55 -20.51
C GLY A 132 -10.94 -5.65 -19.25
N ALA A 133 -10.88 -6.84 -18.63
CA ALA A 133 -10.01 -7.11 -17.50
C ALA A 133 -8.53 -6.85 -17.86
N TYR A 134 -8.07 -7.40 -18.98
CA TYR A 134 -6.69 -7.24 -19.44
C TYR A 134 -6.34 -5.78 -19.75
N VAL A 135 -7.21 -5.08 -20.48
CA VAL A 135 -7.03 -3.67 -20.85
C VAL A 135 -6.96 -2.77 -19.62
N ILE A 136 -7.93 -2.89 -18.70
CA ILE A 136 -7.99 -2.05 -17.50
C ILE A 136 -6.81 -2.33 -16.56
N TYR A 137 -6.43 -3.60 -16.39
CA TYR A 137 -5.26 -3.93 -15.60
C TYR A 137 -3.98 -3.32 -16.20
N HIS A 138 -3.73 -3.50 -17.50
CA HIS A 138 -2.54 -2.96 -18.12
C HIS A 138 -2.51 -1.42 -18.10
N LEU A 139 -3.65 -0.77 -18.35
CA LEU A 139 -3.77 0.69 -18.30
C LEU A 139 -3.51 1.23 -16.89
N LEU A 140 -4.28 0.78 -15.89
CA LEU A 140 -4.19 1.34 -14.54
C LEU A 140 -2.89 0.92 -13.84
N ILE A 141 -2.51 -0.35 -13.94
CA ILE A 141 -1.42 -0.91 -13.16
C ILE A 141 -0.08 -0.75 -13.86
N THR A 142 0.01 -1.12 -15.14
CA THR A 142 1.30 -1.14 -15.87
C THR A 142 1.65 0.21 -16.45
N ARG A 143 0.69 0.95 -17.02
CA ARG A 143 0.94 2.26 -17.64
C ARG A 143 0.88 3.40 -16.63
N CYS A 144 -0.18 3.46 -15.82
CA CYS A 144 -0.39 4.58 -14.89
C CYS A 144 0.18 4.34 -13.49
N GLY A 145 0.65 3.13 -13.15
CA GLY A 145 1.20 2.83 -11.83
C GLY A 145 0.20 2.94 -10.66
N ILE A 146 -1.11 2.94 -10.93
CA ILE A 146 -2.18 3.11 -9.93
C ILE A 146 -2.37 1.79 -9.17
N ARG A 147 -1.56 1.59 -8.13
CA ARG A 147 -1.65 0.42 -7.25
C ARG A 147 -2.61 0.69 -6.08
N MET A 148 -3.56 -0.20 -5.84
CA MET A 148 -4.44 -0.17 -4.66
C MET A 148 -3.88 -1.02 -3.52
N THR A 149 -3.27 -2.17 -3.83
CA THR A 149 -2.88 -3.18 -2.83
C THR A 149 -1.37 -3.52 -2.77
N PRO A 150 -0.41 -2.63 -3.09
CA PRO A 150 1.01 -2.99 -3.17
C PRO A 150 1.58 -3.44 -1.81
N PRO A 151 2.43 -4.47 -1.71
CA PRO A 151 3.04 -5.28 -2.78
C PRO A 151 2.20 -6.51 -3.19
N ARG A 152 0.93 -6.60 -2.77
CA ARG A 152 0.03 -7.70 -3.15
C ARG A 152 -0.45 -7.56 -4.60
N SER A 153 -1.22 -8.56 -5.02
CA SER A 153 -1.85 -8.57 -6.34
C SER A 153 -2.95 -7.50 -6.42
N ASP A 154 -2.90 -6.70 -7.47
CA ASP A 154 -3.89 -5.68 -7.81
C ASP A 154 -5.01 -6.25 -8.70
N ALA A 155 -5.49 -7.45 -8.34
CA ALA A 155 -6.53 -8.15 -9.09
C ALA A 155 -7.88 -7.41 -9.14
N TRP A 156 -8.10 -6.44 -8.25
CA TRP A 156 -9.25 -5.53 -8.31
C TRP A 156 -9.36 -4.83 -9.67
N ALA A 157 -8.25 -4.56 -10.37
CA ALA A 157 -8.28 -3.91 -11.68
C ALA A 157 -8.81 -4.85 -12.77
N TYR A 158 -8.54 -6.17 -12.67
CA TYR A 158 -9.19 -7.16 -13.54
C TYR A 158 -10.70 -7.18 -13.31
N GLU A 159 -11.12 -7.22 -12.04
CA GLU A 159 -12.54 -7.23 -11.67
C GLU A 159 -13.26 -5.94 -12.07
N LEU A 160 -12.58 -4.79 -11.98
CA LEU A 160 -13.08 -3.51 -12.48
C LEU A 160 -13.32 -3.57 -14.00
N GLY A 161 -12.35 -4.06 -14.77
CA GLY A 161 -12.51 -4.23 -16.21
C GLY A 161 -13.65 -5.18 -16.58
N MET A 162 -13.83 -6.26 -15.83
CA MET A 162 -14.97 -7.17 -16.01
C MET A 162 -16.32 -6.47 -15.71
N ALA A 163 -16.41 -5.72 -14.61
CA ALA A 163 -17.63 -5.01 -14.22
C ALA A 163 -17.99 -3.89 -15.22
N LEU A 164 -17.00 -3.17 -15.75
CA LEU A 164 -17.18 -2.14 -16.78
C LEU A 164 -17.70 -2.69 -18.11
N ILE A 165 -17.55 -3.99 -18.37
CA ILE A 165 -18.15 -4.66 -19.53
C ILE A 165 -19.52 -5.24 -19.16
N LEU A 166 -19.63 -5.90 -18.00
CA LEU A 166 -20.86 -6.57 -17.57
C LEU A 166 -22.01 -5.57 -17.42
N LEU A 167 -21.83 -4.46 -16.69
CA LEU A 167 -22.94 -3.54 -16.41
C LEU A 167 -23.53 -2.90 -17.69
N PRO A 168 -22.72 -2.37 -18.62
CA PRO A 168 -23.26 -1.88 -19.89
C PRO A 168 -23.87 -2.98 -20.75
N PHE A 169 -23.32 -4.20 -20.75
CA PHE A 169 -23.92 -5.33 -21.47
C PHE A 169 -25.33 -5.62 -20.94
N LEU A 170 -25.50 -5.74 -19.62
CA LEU A 170 -26.81 -5.98 -19.01
C LEU A 170 -27.81 -4.86 -19.35
N SER A 171 -27.36 -3.61 -19.33
CA SER A 171 -28.19 -2.47 -19.69
C SER A 171 -28.57 -2.44 -21.18
N THR A 172 -27.62 -2.72 -22.08
CA THR A 172 -27.80 -2.59 -23.53
C THR A 172 -28.68 -3.70 -24.09
N PHE A 173 -28.54 -4.91 -23.55
CA PHE A 173 -29.34 -6.07 -23.97
C PHE A 173 -30.66 -6.22 -23.20
N GLY A 174 -30.99 -5.27 -22.31
CA GLY A 174 -32.28 -5.24 -21.62
C GLY A 174 -32.45 -6.27 -20.50
N TYR A 175 -31.35 -6.81 -19.95
CA TYR A 175 -31.35 -7.74 -18.82
C TYR A 175 -31.55 -6.98 -17.50
N ASN A 176 -32.78 -6.47 -17.29
CA ASN A 176 -33.12 -5.57 -16.20
C ASN A 176 -33.01 -6.20 -14.81
N LEU A 177 -33.39 -7.48 -14.66
CA LEU A 177 -33.27 -8.18 -13.38
C LEU A 177 -31.80 -8.43 -13.04
N ALA A 178 -31.00 -8.81 -14.05
CA ALA A 178 -29.56 -8.96 -13.90
C ALA A 178 -28.86 -7.65 -13.55
N LEU A 179 -29.19 -6.56 -14.24
CA LEU A 179 -28.62 -5.24 -13.97
C LEU A 179 -28.97 -4.78 -12.54
N ARG A 180 -30.23 -4.92 -12.13
CA ARG A 180 -30.66 -4.60 -10.76
C ARG A 180 -29.93 -5.47 -9.74
N SER A 181 -29.80 -6.77 -9.99
CA SER A 181 -29.05 -7.68 -9.13
C SER A 181 -27.58 -7.28 -9.00
N ALA A 182 -26.93 -6.87 -10.10
CA ALA A 182 -25.57 -6.38 -10.08
C ALA A 182 -25.43 -5.09 -9.26
N ILE A 183 -26.35 -4.13 -9.41
CA ILE A 183 -26.32 -2.85 -8.67
C ILE A 183 -26.54 -3.09 -7.16
N PHE A 184 -27.56 -3.86 -6.78
CA PHE A 184 -27.82 -4.17 -5.36
C PHE A 184 -26.71 -5.03 -4.75
N GLY A 185 -26.13 -5.95 -5.52
CA GLY A 185 -24.93 -6.68 -5.13
C GLY A 185 -23.76 -5.73 -4.89
N MET A 186 -23.50 -4.79 -5.81
CA MET A 186 -22.42 -3.81 -5.70
C MET A 186 -22.53 -2.98 -4.42
N LEU A 187 -23.71 -2.40 -4.17
CA LEU A 187 -23.94 -1.58 -2.99
C LEU A 187 -23.90 -2.42 -1.71
N GLY A 188 -24.53 -3.58 -1.74
CA GLY A 188 -24.65 -4.49 -0.60
C GLY A 188 -23.32 -5.01 -0.12
N PHE A 189 -22.53 -5.60 -1.02
CA PHE A 189 -21.23 -6.16 -0.65
C PHE A 189 -20.20 -5.06 -0.40
N GLY A 190 -20.26 -3.91 -1.08
CA GLY A 190 -19.43 -2.74 -0.79
C GLY A 190 -19.68 -2.21 0.63
N LEU A 191 -20.93 -1.90 0.98
CA LEU A 191 -21.30 -1.45 2.33
C LEU A 191 -21.09 -2.54 3.38
N GLY A 192 -21.33 -3.80 3.04
CA GLY A 192 -21.09 -4.94 3.92
C GLY A 192 -19.61 -5.05 4.29
N PHE A 193 -18.69 -4.79 3.36
CA PHE A 193 -17.25 -4.81 3.63
C PHE A 193 -16.82 -3.62 4.48
N VAL A 194 -17.35 -2.43 4.21
CA VAL A 194 -17.14 -1.22 5.02
C VAL A 194 -17.61 -1.46 6.46
N LEU A 195 -18.85 -1.91 6.65
CA LEU A 195 -19.42 -2.17 7.97
C LEU A 195 -18.67 -3.31 8.70
N GLY A 196 -18.40 -4.41 8.01
CA GLY A 196 -17.68 -5.54 8.59
C GLY A 196 -16.30 -5.12 9.10
N ASN A 197 -15.55 -4.37 8.29
CA ASN A 197 -14.24 -3.90 8.68
C ASN A 197 -14.31 -2.78 9.74
N PHE A 198 -15.34 -1.94 9.74
CA PHE A 198 -15.60 -0.98 10.80
C PHE A 198 -15.77 -1.66 12.16
N LEU A 199 -16.62 -2.69 12.23
CA LEU A 199 -16.80 -3.50 13.43
C LEU A 199 -15.51 -4.20 13.84
N GLN A 200 -14.71 -4.64 12.88
CA GLN A 200 -13.40 -5.21 13.16
C GLN A 200 -12.44 -4.19 13.77
N VAL A 201 -12.37 -2.97 13.26
CA VAL A 201 -11.52 -1.91 13.82
C VAL A 201 -11.96 -1.57 15.25
N LEU A 202 -13.26 -1.34 15.48
CA LEU A 202 -13.78 -1.05 16.82
C LEU A 202 -13.53 -2.20 17.79
N GLY A 203 -13.74 -3.44 17.33
CA GLY A 203 -13.49 -4.63 18.11
C GLY A 203 -12.03 -4.77 18.51
N ASN A 204 -11.09 -4.56 17.60
CA ASN A 204 -9.66 -4.57 17.93
C ASN A 204 -9.27 -3.40 18.84
N ALA A 205 -9.85 -2.21 18.65
CA ALA A 205 -9.62 -1.05 19.50
C ALA A 205 -10.12 -1.26 20.94
N SER A 206 -11.16 -2.08 21.13
CA SER A 206 -11.68 -2.42 22.47
C SER A 206 -10.74 -3.29 23.31
N GLY A 207 -9.72 -3.90 22.69
CA GLY A 207 -8.79 -4.82 23.38
C GLY A 207 -9.38 -6.21 23.69
N ILE A 208 -10.63 -6.50 23.30
CA ILE A 208 -11.25 -7.81 23.51
C ILE A 208 -10.57 -8.85 22.58
N PRO A 209 -9.93 -9.91 23.13
CA PRO A 209 -9.30 -10.97 22.35
C PRO A 209 -10.37 -11.86 21.72
N PHE A 210 -10.90 -11.42 20.58
CA PHE A 210 -11.98 -12.08 19.85
C PHE A 210 -11.67 -12.11 18.36
N GLY A 211 -12.26 -13.06 17.65
CA GLY A 211 -12.09 -13.27 16.20
C GLY A 211 -12.80 -12.22 15.36
N TRP A 212 -12.44 -10.95 15.52
CA TRP A 212 -13.03 -9.81 14.81
C TRP A 212 -12.88 -9.89 13.29
N TRP A 213 -11.91 -10.66 12.79
CA TRP A 213 -11.84 -11.02 11.37
C TRP A 213 -13.07 -11.81 10.91
N LYS A 214 -13.53 -12.77 11.72
CA LYS A 214 -14.74 -13.56 11.40
C LYS A 214 -16.00 -12.72 11.49
N VAL A 215 -16.06 -11.76 12.41
CA VAL A 215 -17.16 -10.78 12.46
C VAL A 215 -17.23 -10.01 11.15
N MET A 216 -16.09 -9.49 10.66
CA MET A 216 -16.04 -8.78 9.38
C MET A 216 -16.56 -9.63 8.21
N GLU A 217 -16.08 -10.87 8.09
CA GLU A 217 -16.52 -11.79 7.03
C GLU A 217 -18.03 -12.07 7.10
N LYS A 218 -18.55 -12.31 8.32
CA LYS A 218 -19.97 -12.55 8.57
C LYS A 218 -20.84 -11.34 8.24
N SER A 219 -20.43 -10.15 8.68
CA SER A 219 -21.14 -8.90 8.42
C SER A 219 -21.19 -8.58 6.93
N MET A 220 -20.08 -8.78 6.20
CA MET A 220 -20.06 -8.65 4.74
C MET A 220 -21.10 -9.57 4.09
N GLY A 221 -21.20 -10.81 4.56
CA GLY A 221 -22.05 -11.85 3.96
C GLY A 221 -23.51 -11.55 4.22
N PHE A 222 -23.83 -11.21 5.46
CA PHE A 222 -25.18 -10.83 5.86
C PHE A 222 -25.69 -9.62 5.08
N VAL A 223 -24.94 -8.51 5.09
CA VAL A 223 -25.37 -7.26 4.44
C VAL A 223 -25.41 -7.42 2.92
N GLY A 224 -24.37 -8.04 2.33
CA GLY A 224 -24.32 -8.29 0.89
C GLY A 224 -25.44 -9.21 0.40
N GLY A 225 -25.67 -10.33 1.10
CA GLY A 225 -26.76 -11.26 0.79
C GLY A 225 -28.14 -10.66 0.99
N ALA A 226 -28.34 -9.88 2.07
CA ALA A 226 -29.60 -9.19 2.32
C ALA A 226 -29.92 -8.14 1.24
N ALA A 227 -28.95 -7.30 0.87
CA ALA A 227 -29.14 -6.29 -0.16
C ALA A 227 -29.38 -6.90 -1.55
N LEU A 228 -28.60 -7.92 -1.93
CA LEU A 228 -28.78 -8.61 -3.21
C LEU A 228 -30.14 -9.34 -3.28
N SER A 229 -30.52 -10.05 -2.23
CA SER A 229 -31.83 -10.71 -2.17
C SER A 229 -32.98 -9.71 -2.16
N TYR A 230 -32.84 -8.55 -1.50
CA TYR A 230 -33.80 -7.46 -1.62
C TYR A 230 -33.93 -6.99 -3.07
N GLY A 231 -32.82 -6.75 -3.78
CA GLY A 231 -32.83 -6.34 -5.19
C GLY A 231 -33.59 -7.31 -6.09
N ILE A 232 -33.42 -8.61 -5.86
CA ILE A 232 -34.06 -9.69 -6.62
C ILE A 232 -35.53 -9.87 -6.23
N LEU A 233 -35.81 -10.06 -4.94
CA LEU A 233 -37.15 -10.41 -4.43
C LEU A 233 -38.14 -9.24 -4.46
N SER A 234 -37.66 -8.00 -4.47
CA SER A 234 -38.52 -6.81 -4.63
C SER A 234 -38.96 -6.54 -6.07
N THR A 235 -38.56 -7.38 -7.02
CA THR A 235 -38.91 -7.25 -8.43
C THR A 235 -39.88 -8.34 -8.84
N ASN A 236 -40.83 -8.00 -9.72
CA ASN A 236 -41.66 -8.99 -10.39
C ASN A 236 -40.81 -9.77 -11.41
N ALA A 237 -40.10 -10.77 -10.93
CA ALA A 237 -39.29 -11.65 -11.76
C ALA A 237 -40.20 -12.53 -12.65
N PRO A 238 -39.91 -12.65 -13.94
CA PRO A 238 -40.76 -13.41 -14.87
C PRO A 238 -40.70 -14.92 -14.60
N VAL A 239 -41.65 -15.68 -15.14
CA VAL A 239 -41.68 -17.16 -15.03
C VAL A 239 -40.56 -17.76 -15.87
N LEU A 240 -39.74 -18.62 -15.25
CA LEU A 240 -38.62 -19.27 -15.91
C LEU A 240 -39.08 -20.51 -16.68
N GLN A 241 -38.54 -20.69 -17.88
CA GLN A 241 -38.79 -21.89 -18.68
C GLN A 241 -38.11 -23.13 -18.05
N PRO A 242 -38.68 -24.34 -18.16
CA PRO A 242 -38.05 -25.55 -17.65
C PRO A 242 -36.68 -25.79 -18.30
N THR A 243 -35.73 -26.33 -17.52
CA THR A 243 -34.37 -26.64 -17.97
C THR A 243 -34.25 -28.08 -18.43
N SER A 244 -33.26 -28.35 -19.29
CA SER A 244 -32.93 -29.72 -19.71
C SER A 244 -32.53 -30.57 -18.50
N PRO A 245 -33.05 -31.81 -18.37
CA PRO A 245 -32.66 -32.74 -17.31
C PRO A 245 -31.15 -32.96 -17.23
N VAL A 246 -30.47 -32.98 -18.38
CA VAL A 246 -29.01 -33.16 -18.45
C VAL A 246 -28.29 -31.98 -17.80
N LEU A 247 -28.68 -30.74 -18.12
CA LEU A 247 -28.09 -29.54 -17.54
C LEU A 247 -28.33 -29.46 -16.02
N ASN A 248 -29.52 -29.86 -15.55
CA ASN A 248 -29.82 -29.94 -14.12
C ASN A 248 -28.91 -30.95 -13.40
N TRP A 249 -28.71 -32.15 -13.97
CA TRP A 249 -27.80 -33.15 -13.40
C TRP A 249 -26.34 -32.71 -13.41
N VAL A 250 -25.89 -32.04 -14.48
CA VAL A 250 -24.55 -31.43 -14.51
C VAL A 250 -24.41 -30.39 -13.41
N GLY A 251 -25.41 -29.52 -13.21
CA GLY A 251 -25.44 -28.56 -12.11
C GLY A 251 -25.37 -29.23 -10.73
N ILE A 252 -26.16 -30.29 -10.51
CA ILE A 252 -26.14 -31.08 -9.27
C ILE A 252 -24.75 -31.67 -9.03
N LEU A 253 -24.14 -32.29 -10.04
CA LEU A 253 -22.81 -32.90 -9.88
C LEU A 253 -21.75 -31.84 -9.57
N LEU A 254 -21.76 -30.69 -10.25
CA LEU A 254 -20.79 -29.62 -10.00
C LEU A 254 -20.96 -28.98 -8.62
N VAL A 255 -22.19 -28.76 -8.17
CA VAL A 255 -22.49 -28.16 -6.86
C VAL A 255 -22.27 -29.14 -5.71
N CYS A 256 -22.86 -30.34 -5.81
CA CYS A 256 -22.85 -31.32 -4.72
C CYS A 256 -21.55 -32.13 -4.65
N VAL A 257 -20.84 -32.34 -5.77
CA VAL A 257 -19.60 -33.13 -5.81
C VAL A 257 -18.40 -32.24 -6.14
N GLY A 258 -18.45 -31.51 -7.25
CA GLY A 258 -17.32 -30.75 -7.79
C GLY A 258 -16.75 -29.74 -6.82
N ILE A 259 -17.59 -28.87 -6.26
CA ILE A 259 -17.16 -27.83 -5.31
C ILE A 259 -16.63 -28.44 -4.00
N PRO A 260 -17.36 -29.31 -3.26
CA PRO A 260 -16.84 -29.92 -2.04
C PRO A 260 -15.55 -30.72 -2.27
N TRP A 261 -15.46 -31.47 -3.38
CA TRP A 261 -14.25 -32.21 -3.73
C TRP A 261 -13.06 -31.29 -4.01
N ALA A 262 -13.25 -30.23 -4.80
CA ALA A 262 -12.18 -29.28 -5.14
C ALA A 262 -11.66 -28.57 -3.88
N VAL A 263 -12.55 -28.21 -2.96
CA VAL A 263 -12.20 -27.60 -1.66
C VAL A 263 -11.43 -28.61 -0.78
N LEU A 264 -11.92 -29.84 -0.67
CA LEU A 264 -11.29 -30.91 0.10
C LEU A 264 -9.88 -31.20 -0.42
N HIS A 265 -9.72 -31.43 -1.72
CA HIS A 265 -8.46 -31.84 -2.33
C HIS A 265 -7.38 -30.75 -2.24
N ARG A 266 -7.72 -29.48 -2.48
CA ARG A 266 -6.73 -28.40 -2.46
C ARG A 266 -6.30 -27.95 -1.05
N ARG A 267 -7.12 -28.15 -0.03
CA ARG A 267 -6.87 -27.60 1.32
C ARG A 267 -6.51 -28.63 2.38
N LEU A 268 -7.04 -29.86 2.32
CA LEU A 268 -6.78 -30.92 3.28
C LEU A 268 -5.68 -31.88 2.77
N SER A 269 -4.42 -31.48 2.92
CA SER A 269 -3.25 -32.33 2.65
C SER A 269 -2.52 -32.73 3.94
N PHE A 270 -1.99 -33.95 3.95
CA PHE A 270 -1.21 -34.48 5.08
C PHE A 270 -0.07 -33.54 5.45
N ALA A 271 0.74 -33.12 4.47
CA ALA A 271 1.86 -32.22 4.68
C ALA A 271 1.49 -30.90 5.41
N ARG A 272 0.37 -30.26 5.05
CA ARG A 272 -0.04 -29.00 5.68
C ARG A 272 -0.53 -29.19 7.10
N LEU A 273 -1.30 -30.24 7.35
CA LEU A 273 -1.77 -30.54 8.70
C LEU A 273 -0.61 -30.98 9.59
N SER A 274 0.26 -31.88 9.15
CA SER A 274 1.43 -32.31 9.92
C SER A 274 2.30 -31.13 10.36
N LYS A 275 2.50 -30.12 9.50
CA LYS A 275 3.21 -28.88 9.87
C LYS A 275 2.50 -28.08 10.98
N ARG A 276 1.18 -28.03 10.99
CA ARG A 276 0.42 -27.34 12.07
C ARG A 276 0.42 -28.15 13.37
N PHE A 277 0.31 -29.48 13.27
CA PHE A 277 0.22 -30.36 14.43
C PHE A 277 1.58 -30.63 15.09
N SER A 278 2.70 -30.48 14.37
CA SER A 278 4.05 -30.60 14.95
C SER A 278 4.39 -29.51 15.97
N GLU A 279 3.68 -28.39 15.96
CA GLU A 279 3.83 -27.29 16.93
C GLU A 279 3.05 -27.53 18.23
N LEU A 280 2.27 -28.61 18.31
CA LEU A 280 1.42 -28.97 19.44
C LEU A 280 1.99 -30.20 20.18
N PRO A 281 1.73 -30.36 21.49
CA PRO A 281 2.34 -31.40 22.33
C PRO A 281 1.68 -32.78 22.13
N PHE A 282 1.59 -33.25 20.89
CA PHE A 282 1.08 -34.59 20.57
C PHE A 282 2.22 -35.59 20.47
N GLN A 283 2.10 -36.72 21.17
CA GLN A 283 3.10 -37.79 21.16
C GLN A 283 3.19 -38.54 19.83
N ASN A 284 2.14 -38.51 18.99
CA ASN A 284 2.11 -39.17 17.68
C ASN A 284 1.34 -38.34 16.64
N VAL A 285 2.01 -37.33 16.08
CA VAL A 285 1.46 -36.36 15.13
C VAL A 285 0.95 -37.03 13.86
N GLU A 286 1.71 -37.99 13.32
CA GLU A 286 1.38 -38.71 12.09
C GLU A 286 0.08 -39.51 12.21
N GLN A 287 -0.06 -40.30 13.28
CA GLN A 287 -1.29 -41.07 13.52
C GLN A 287 -2.49 -40.14 13.71
N THR A 288 -2.32 -39.05 14.47
CA THR A 288 -3.40 -38.08 14.74
C THR A 288 -3.88 -37.39 13.46
N VAL A 289 -2.95 -36.94 12.61
CA VAL A 289 -3.28 -36.29 11.33
C VAL A 289 -3.96 -37.28 10.38
N THR A 290 -3.48 -38.53 10.33
CA THR A 290 -4.05 -39.58 9.48
C THR A 290 -5.50 -39.88 9.85
N VAL A 291 -5.78 -40.14 11.13
CA VAL A 291 -7.14 -40.44 11.61
C VAL A 291 -8.08 -39.26 11.36
N ARG A 292 -7.64 -38.03 11.63
CA ARG A 292 -8.46 -36.83 11.39
C ARG A 292 -8.75 -36.60 9.90
N LEU A 293 -7.76 -36.80 9.03
CA LEU A 293 -7.95 -36.70 7.58
C LEU A 293 -8.89 -37.77 7.04
N LEU A 294 -8.79 -39.00 7.55
CA LEU A 294 -9.69 -40.08 7.16
C LEU A 294 -11.13 -39.75 7.59
N ALA A 295 -11.34 -39.36 8.85
CA ALA A 295 -12.65 -38.95 9.36
C ALA A 295 -13.23 -37.80 8.51
N ALA A 296 -12.42 -36.79 8.19
CA ALA A 296 -12.81 -35.69 7.30
C ALA A 296 -13.35 -36.15 5.96
N ARG A 297 -12.58 -36.98 5.27
CA ARG A 297 -12.90 -37.47 3.93
C ARG A 297 -14.17 -38.29 3.97
N VAL A 298 -14.30 -39.19 4.95
CA VAL A 298 -15.51 -40.00 5.14
C VAL A 298 -16.72 -39.12 5.41
N SER A 299 -16.64 -38.17 6.34
CA SER A 299 -17.78 -37.30 6.68
C SER A 299 -18.20 -36.38 5.52
N VAL A 300 -17.24 -35.84 4.76
CA VAL A 300 -17.55 -35.06 3.54
C VAL A 300 -18.17 -35.95 2.47
N MET A 301 -17.63 -37.16 2.25
CA MET A 301 -18.22 -38.12 1.30
C MET A 301 -19.64 -38.50 1.69
N LEU A 302 -19.93 -38.71 2.98
CA LEU A 302 -21.29 -38.94 3.46
C LEU A 302 -22.21 -37.76 3.15
N CYS A 303 -21.76 -36.52 3.39
CA CYS A 303 -22.54 -35.33 3.02
C CYS A 303 -22.83 -35.30 1.51
N VAL A 304 -21.85 -35.61 0.68
CA VAL A 304 -22.01 -35.70 -0.78
C VAL A 304 -23.04 -36.76 -1.17
N VAL A 305 -22.98 -37.95 -0.58
CA VAL A 305 -23.96 -39.02 -0.81
C VAL A 305 -25.36 -38.56 -0.42
N PHE A 306 -25.54 -37.94 0.75
CA PHE A 306 -26.84 -37.43 1.16
C PHE A 306 -27.39 -36.34 0.23
N MET A 307 -26.54 -35.45 -0.28
CA MET A 307 -26.94 -34.46 -1.28
C MET A 307 -27.39 -35.12 -2.59
N LEU A 308 -26.66 -36.14 -3.06
CA LEU A 308 -27.02 -36.90 -4.27
C LEU A 308 -28.31 -37.71 -4.10
N VAL A 309 -28.52 -38.30 -2.92
CA VAL A 309 -29.78 -39.00 -2.59
C VAL A 309 -30.94 -38.01 -2.55
N ALA A 310 -30.79 -36.86 -1.91
CA ALA A 310 -31.83 -35.82 -1.90
C ALA A 310 -32.17 -35.33 -3.32
N ALA A 311 -31.15 -35.15 -4.17
CA ALA A 311 -31.33 -34.80 -5.57
C ALA A 311 -32.02 -35.91 -6.37
N ALA A 312 -31.63 -37.17 -6.19
CA ALA A 312 -32.26 -38.32 -6.85
C ALA A 312 -33.73 -38.45 -6.44
N LEU A 313 -34.04 -38.37 -5.14
CA LEU A 313 -35.40 -38.41 -4.61
C LEU A 313 -36.27 -37.25 -5.10
N TYR A 314 -35.68 -36.08 -5.32
CA TYR A 314 -36.34 -34.97 -6.02
C TYR A 314 -36.68 -35.33 -7.47
N THR A 315 -35.72 -35.88 -8.23
CA THR A 315 -35.95 -36.21 -9.65
C THR A 315 -37.00 -37.28 -9.88
N VAL A 316 -37.16 -38.23 -8.94
CA VAL A 316 -38.21 -39.26 -9.01
C VAL A 316 -39.53 -38.84 -8.33
N GLY A 317 -39.61 -37.61 -7.82
CA GLY A 317 -40.82 -37.06 -7.19
C GLY A 317 -41.16 -37.63 -5.80
N SER A 318 -40.23 -38.35 -5.16
CA SER A 318 -40.45 -38.95 -3.84
C SER A 318 -40.27 -37.96 -2.68
N LEU A 319 -39.54 -36.85 -2.90
CA LEU A 319 -39.40 -35.76 -1.93
C LEU A 319 -39.89 -34.43 -2.53
N PRO A 320 -40.63 -33.60 -1.77
CA PRO A 320 -40.99 -32.26 -2.20
C PRO A 320 -39.74 -31.42 -2.53
N ALA A 321 -39.84 -30.58 -3.57
CA ALA A 321 -38.73 -29.75 -4.04
C ALA A 321 -38.10 -28.92 -2.92
N TYR A 322 -38.93 -28.28 -2.09
CA TYR A 322 -38.48 -27.50 -0.94
C TYR A 322 -37.61 -28.31 0.02
N SER A 323 -38.09 -29.50 0.42
CA SER A 323 -37.37 -30.40 1.33
C SER A 323 -36.04 -30.87 0.73
N SER A 324 -36.01 -31.21 -0.56
CA SER A 324 -34.79 -31.64 -1.23
C SER A 324 -33.73 -30.55 -1.28
N TRP A 325 -34.11 -29.31 -1.63
CA TRP A 325 -33.16 -28.20 -1.67
C TRP A 325 -32.71 -27.75 -0.27
N LEU A 326 -33.58 -27.88 0.74
CA LEU A 326 -33.20 -27.63 2.13
C LEU A 326 -32.18 -28.68 2.63
N LEU A 327 -32.37 -29.96 2.29
CA LEU A 327 -31.39 -31.02 2.59
C LEU A 327 -30.07 -30.74 1.88
N ILE A 328 -30.09 -30.35 0.60
CA ILE A 328 -28.87 -30.02 -0.15
C ILE A 328 -28.14 -28.83 0.49
N LEU A 329 -28.84 -27.74 0.81
CA LEU A 329 -28.24 -26.59 1.52
C LEU A 329 -27.64 -27.02 2.86
N THR A 330 -28.33 -27.87 3.60
CA THR A 330 -27.90 -28.37 4.92
C THR A 330 -26.63 -29.20 4.81
N PHE A 331 -26.61 -30.23 3.96
CA PHE A 331 -25.44 -31.09 3.80
C PHE A 331 -24.27 -30.40 3.11
N PHE A 332 -24.53 -29.43 2.23
CA PHE A 332 -23.49 -28.57 1.67
C PHE A 332 -22.84 -27.73 2.77
N SER A 333 -23.65 -27.07 3.62
CA SER A 333 -23.16 -26.31 4.78
C SER A 333 -22.39 -27.20 5.76
N LEU A 334 -22.92 -28.38 6.06
CA LEU A 334 -22.30 -29.36 6.95
C LEU A 334 -20.94 -29.80 6.44
N SER A 335 -20.80 -30.06 5.14
CA SER A 335 -19.52 -30.40 4.52
C SER A 335 -18.48 -29.29 4.75
N GLY A 336 -18.88 -28.02 4.63
CA GLY A 336 -18.05 -26.87 4.95
C GLY A 336 -17.67 -26.83 6.44
N ILE A 337 -18.64 -26.94 7.35
CA ILE A 337 -18.39 -26.87 8.80
C ILE A 337 -17.46 -27.99 9.27
N ILE A 338 -17.64 -29.22 8.75
CA ILE A 338 -16.74 -30.35 9.06
C ILE A 338 -15.32 -30.01 8.62
N MET A 339 -15.15 -29.63 7.34
CA MET A 339 -13.84 -29.26 6.80
C MET A 339 -13.19 -28.10 7.57
N SER A 340 -14.03 -27.16 8.02
CA SER A 340 -13.63 -25.99 8.80
C SER A 340 -13.03 -26.38 10.16
N ASN A 341 -13.78 -27.15 10.96
CA ASN A 341 -13.36 -27.61 12.30
C ASN A 341 -12.07 -28.45 12.26
N LEU A 342 -11.80 -29.11 11.13
CA LEU A 342 -10.57 -29.89 10.94
C LEU A 342 -9.35 -29.03 10.65
N GLN A 343 -9.53 -27.91 9.94
CA GLN A 343 -8.45 -26.97 9.65
C GLN A 343 -8.09 -26.10 10.85
N SER A 344 -9.08 -25.73 11.66
CA SER A 344 -8.93 -24.89 12.85
C SER A 344 -8.37 -25.63 14.07
N GLY A 345 -8.13 -26.94 13.99
CA GLY A 345 -7.76 -27.81 15.11
C GLY A 345 -6.58 -27.32 15.97
N PHE A 346 -6.93 -26.56 17.02
CA PHE A 346 -6.13 -26.00 18.11
C PHE A 346 -5.23 -24.81 17.75
N PRO A 347 -5.79 -23.59 17.68
CA PRO A 347 -4.96 -22.39 17.71
C PRO A 347 -4.39 -22.16 19.11
N LYS A 348 -3.40 -21.25 19.19
CA LYS A 348 -2.72 -20.85 20.42
C LYS A 348 -3.67 -20.39 21.54
N ASP A 349 -4.88 -19.92 21.18
CA ASP A 349 -5.93 -19.54 22.13
C ASP A 349 -7.18 -20.44 21.99
N ARG A 350 -7.45 -21.27 23.01
CA ARG A 350 -8.51 -22.30 22.98
C ARG A 350 -9.92 -21.72 23.00
N PHE A 351 -10.10 -20.50 23.50
CA PHE A 351 -11.42 -19.90 23.68
C PHE A 351 -11.97 -19.33 22.37
N GLU A 352 -11.17 -18.54 21.66
CA GLU A 352 -11.56 -17.86 20.41
C GLU A 352 -12.00 -18.85 19.32
N SER A 353 -11.24 -19.93 19.11
CA SER A 353 -11.57 -20.98 18.12
C SER A 353 -12.90 -21.65 18.41
N ARG A 354 -13.17 -21.96 19.68
CA ARG A 354 -14.40 -22.65 20.07
C ARG A 354 -15.62 -21.78 19.82
N VAL A 355 -15.53 -20.48 20.08
CA VAL A 355 -16.66 -19.57 19.81
C VAL A 355 -16.95 -19.48 18.31
N VAL A 356 -15.91 -19.38 17.48
CA VAL A 356 -16.09 -19.36 16.01
C VAL A 356 -16.70 -20.68 15.52
N GLU A 357 -16.20 -21.83 15.96
CA GLU A 357 -16.72 -23.14 15.53
C GLU A 357 -18.17 -23.36 15.99
N VAL A 358 -18.47 -23.08 17.26
CA VAL A 358 -19.83 -23.20 17.81
C VAL A 358 -20.80 -22.28 17.10
N SER A 359 -20.36 -21.07 16.72
CA SER A 359 -21.22 -20.14 15.99
C SER A 359 -21.64 -20.65 14.61
N LEU A 360 -20.78 -21.40 13.89
CA LEU A 360 -21.14 -21.99 12.60
C LEU A 360 -22.25 -23.05 12.74
N TRP A 361 -22.16 -23.88 13.78
CA TRP A 361 -23.20 -24.87 14.08
C TRP A 361 -24.52 -24.21 14.48
N LEU A 362 -24.45 -23.15 15.31
CA LEU A 362 -25.61 -22.38 15.71
C LEU A 362 -26.28 -21.70 14.51
N GLU A 363 -25.50 -21.11 13.61
CA GLU A 363 -25.98 -20.48 12.37
C GLU A 363 -26.69 -21.49 11.47
N LEU A 364 -26.12 -22.68 11.29
CA LEU A 364 -26.78 -23.75 10.53
C LEU A 364 -28.08 -24.21 11.22
N ALA A 365 -28.08 -24.36 12.55
CA ALA A 365 -29.28 -24.73 13.29
C ALA A 365 -30.39 -23.67 13.16
N ILE A 366 -30.05 -22.39 13.22
CA ILE A 366 -30.98 -21.27 13.00
C ILE A 366 -31.54 -21.31 11.57
N LEU A 367 -30.69 -21.54 10.56
CA LEU A 367 -31.14 -21.68 9.16
C LEU A 367 -32.10 -22.86 8.99
N ILE A 368 -31.82 -24.01 9.57
CA ILE A 368 -32.73 -25.16 9.50
C ILE A 368 -34.04 -24.85 10.21
N PHE A 369 -33.97 -24.30 11.43
CA PHE A 369 -35.14 -23.94 12.22
C PHE A 369 -36.04 -22.93 11.50
N LEU A 370 -35.48 -21.85 10.95
CA LEU A 370 -36.25 -20.84 10.23
C LEU A 370 -36.90 -21.40 8.96
N ALA A 371 -36.20 -22.29 8.24
CA ALA A 371 -36.73 -22.92 7.04
C ALA A 371 -37.82 -23.97 7.32
N THR A 372 -37.80 -24.63 8.48
CA THR A 372 -38.84 -25.61 8.85
C THR A 372 -40.02 -24.96 9.57
N TYR A 373 -39.79 -23.92 10.36
CA TYR A 373 -40.82 -23.26 11.17
C TYR A 373 -41.74 -22.36 10.35
N ARG A 374 -41.25 -21.73 9.29
CA ARG A 374 -42.08 -20.95 8.37
C ARG A 374 -41.97 -21.53 6.96
N SER A 375 -43.07 -22.11 6.47
CA SER A 375 -43.32 -22.10 5.03
C SER A 375 -43.33 -20.62 4.62
N PHE A 376 -42.29 -20.15 3.92
CA PHE A 376 -42.24 -18.75 3.49
C PHE A 376 -43.46 -18.49 2.60
N ASP A 377 -44.42 -17.71 3.12
CA ASP A 377 -45.70 -17.44 2.45
C ASP A 377 -45.45 -16.65 1.16
N GLN A 378 -45.87 -17.24 0.03
CA GLN A 378 -45.69 -16.71 -1.33
C GLN A 378 -46.40 -15.36 -1.54
N SER A 379 -47.45 -15.06 -0.76
CA SER A 379 -48.26 -13.85 -0.92
C SER A 379 -47.57 -12.57 -0.44
N LEU A 380 -46.61 -12.69 0.48
CA LEU A 380 -45.95 -11.58 1.21
C LEU A 380 -44.69 -11.03 0.52
N VAL A 381 -44.37 -11.51 -0.69
CA VAL A 381 -43.24 -11.03 -1.52
C VAL A 381 -43.73 -10.06 -2.62
N LEU A 382 -45.03 -10.01 -2.89
CA LEU A 382 -45.62 -9.30 -4.04
C LEU A 382 -46.13 -7.87 -3.76
N GLU A 383 -46.20 -7.41 -2.51
CA GLU A 383 -46.49 -6.00 -2.23
C GLU A 383 -45.25 -5.13 -2.42
N GLY A 384 -45.04 -4.73 -3.67
CA GLY A 384 -43.90 -3.94 -4.13
C GLY A 384 -43.83 -2.55 -3.50
N LEU A 385 -42.68 -2.22 -2.90
CA LEU A 385 -42.29 -0.85 -2.62
C LEU A 385 -41.85 -0.18 -3.93
N ALA A 386 -42.65 0.81 -4.34
CA ALA A 386 -42.42 1.90 -5.28
C ALA A 386 -41.52 1.66 -6.51
N SER A 387 -42.18 1.80 -7.65
CA SER A 387 -41.67 1.86 -9.02
C SER A 387 -40.75 3.05 -9.28
N GLY A 388 -39.59 2.76 -9.84
CA GLY A 388 -38.62 3.72 -10.36
C GLY A 388 -37.20 3.45 -9.82
N PRO A 389 -36.15 3.47 -10.65
CA PRO A 389 -34.79 3.46 -10.13
C PRO A 389 -34.61 4.71 -9.25
N PRO A 390 -34.17 4.57 -7.98
CA PRO A 390 -33.85 5.73 -7.17
C PRO A 390 -32.79 6.56 -7.90
N SER A 391 -32.90 7.89 -7.81
CA SER A 391 -31.87 8.79 -8.34
C SER A 391 -30.50 8.37 -7.80
N ILE A 392 -29.50 8.28 -8.68
CA ILE A 392 -28.15 7.82 -8.32
C ILE A 392 -27.44 8.81 -7.38
N TYR A 393 -27.79 10.09 -7.45
CA TYR A 393 -27.13 11.14 -6.66
C TYR A 393 -27.37 11.02 -5.15
N PRO A 394 -28.62 10.90 -4.64
CA PRO A 394 -28.87 10.64 -3.22
C PRO A 394 -28.13 9.41 -2.67
N LEU A 395 -28.02 8.35 -3.48
CA LEU A 395 -27.34 7.13 -3.09
C LEU A 395 -25.82 7.33 -2.99
N ILE A 396 -25.21 8.00 -3.98
CA ILE A 396 -23.79 8.38 -3.93
C ILE A 396 -23.53 9.24 -2.69
N THR A 397 -24.36 10.27 -2.45
CA THR A 397 -24.23 11.14 -1.28
C THR A 397 -24.31 10.34 0.02
N LEU A 398 -25.29 9.43 0.15
CA LEU A 398 -25.43 8.58 1.34
C LEU A 398 -24.21 7.70 1.57
N VAL A 399 -23.70 7.04 0.52
CA VAL A 399 -22.49 6.21 0.62
C VAL A 399 -21.27 7.05 1.01
N SER A 400 -21.08 8.22 0.41
CA SER A 400 -19.99 9.14 0.76
C SER A 400 -20.06 9.58 2.23
N VAL A 401 -21.26 9.92 2.72
CA VAL A 401 -21.47 10.28 4.13
C VAL A 401 -21.14 9.11 5.06
N ILE A 402 -21.57 7.89 4.73
CA ILE A 402 -21.27 6.69 5.52
C ILE A 402 -19.75 6.45 5.56
N LEU A 403 -19.05 6.55 4.43
CA LEU A 403 -17.60 6.36 4.36
C LEU A 403 -16.85 7.37 5.21
N VAL A 404 -17.20 8.65 5.13
CA VAL A 404 -16.61 9.72 5.95
C VAL A 404 -16.87 9.47 7.43
N LEU A 405 -18.10 9.14 7.80
CA LEU A 405 -18.49 8.88 9.18
C LEU A 405 -17.72 7.68 9.77
N VAL A 406 -17.77 6.53 9.10
CA VAL A 406 -17.08 5.30 9.51
C VAL A 406 -15.57 5.54 9.65
N SER A 407 -14.96 6.23 8.68
CA SER A 407 -13.54 6.55 8.71
C SER A 407 -13.18 7.43 9.90
N THR A 408 -14.00 8.43 10.18
CA THR A 408 -13.81 9.36 11.30
C THR A 408 -13.95 8.63 12.64
N VAL A 409 -14.99 7.82 12.82
CA VAL A 409 -15.19 7.05 14.05
C VAL A 409 -14.06 6.03 14.24
N SER A 410 -13.66 5.30 13.19
CA SER A 410 -12.51 4.39 13.25
C SER A 410 -11.23 5.10 13.66
N PHE A 411 -10.92 6.24 13.07
CA PHE A 411 -9.72 7.02 13.38
C PHE A 411 -9.66 7.50 14.84
N PHE A 412 -10.81 7.90 15.41
CA PHE A 412 -10.88 8.33 16.81
C PHE A 412 -11.03 7.18 17.81
N SER A 413 -11.30 5.96 17.35
CA SER A 413 -11.50 4.79 18.22
C SER A 413 -10.23 4.31 18.92
N HIS A 414 -9.05 4.72 18.44
CA HIS A 414 -7.76 4.32 19.00
C HIS A 414 -6.72 5.46 18.95
N ARG A 415 -5.79 5.47 19.91
CA ARG A 415 -4.77 6.53 20.05
C ARG A 415 -3.51 6.30 19.21
N GLN A 416 -3.22 5.04 18.88
CA GLN A 416 -2.05 4.62 18.10
C GLN A 416 -2.49 3.66 16.98
N HIS A 417 -1.59 3.34 16.05
CA HIS A 417 -1.86 2.31 15.04
C HIS A 417 -2.26 0.98 15.67
N LEU A 418 -3.34 0.37 15.18
CA LEU A 418 -3.70 -0.98 15.62
C LEU A 418 -2.73 -2.02 15.03
N PRO A 419 -2.55 -3.19 15.67
CA PRO A 419 -1.75 -4.26 15.12
C PRO A 419 -2.16 -4.65 13.69
N GLY A 420 -1.15 -4.80 12.81
CA GLY A 420 -1.37 -5.05 11.39
C GLY A 420 -1.82 -3.83 10.59
N ALA A 421 -1.65 -2.60 11.12
CA ALA A 421 -1.81 -1.39 10.35
C ALA A 421 -0.79 -1.32 9.20
N HIS A 422 -1.27 -0.84 8.05
CA HIS A 422 -0.45 -0.56 6.88
C HIS A 422 -0.71 0.88 6.44
N LEU A 423 0.24 1.45 5.70
CA LEU A 423 0.13 2.77 5.11
C LEU A 423 0.21 2.65 3.61
N ARG A 424 -0.73 3.29 2.89
CA ARG A 424 -0.70 3.34 1.44
C ARG A 424 0.43 4.24 0.95
N TRP A 425 0.59 5.39 1.61
CA TRP A 425 1.62 6.37 1.36
C TRP A 425 2.62 6.31 2.51
N LYS A 426 3.62 5.45 2.38
CA LYS A 426 4.71 5.32 3.36
C LYS A 426 5.45 6.66 3.55
N GLY A 427 5.53 7.44 2.47
CA GLY A 427 6.07 8.79 2.47
C GLY A 427 5.46 9.69 3.55
N GLU A 428 4.15 9.86 3.66
CA GLU A 428 3.60 10.92 4.52
C GLU A 428 3.60 10.64 6.03
N LEU A 429 3.79 9.38 6.48
CA LEU A 429 3.62 9.03 7.90
C LEU A 429 4.79 8.29 8.56
N GLU A 430 5.67 7.61 7.82
CA GLU A 430 6.93 7.12 8.42
C GLU A 430 7.80 8.27 8.95
N ARG A 431 7.52 9.50 8.49
CA ARG A 431 8.20 10.75 8.84
C ARG A 431 7.65 11.44 10.07
N SER A 432 6.38 11.22 10.40
CA SER A 432 5.72 11.94 11.50
C SER A 432 5.63 11.12 12.79
N LEU A 433 5.85 9.79 12.75
CA LEU A 433 5.55 8.91 13.90
C LEU A 433 6.63 7.91 14.34
N SER A 434 7.71 7.66 13.58
CA SER A 434 8.63 6.57 13.95
C SER A 434 9.57 6.92 15.11
N GLY A 435 9.96 8.17 15.28
CA GLY A 435 11.06 8.49 16.20
C GLY A 435 12.39 7.82 15.84
N GLU A 436 12.45 7.10 14.71
CA GLU A 436 13.65 6.42 14.22
C GLU A 436 14.40 7.36 13.28
N ARG A 437 15.73 7.34 13.42
CA ARG A 437 16.63 8.19 12.62
C ARG A 437 16.41 7.98 11.12
N PRO A 438 16.49 9.04 10.28
CA PRO A 438 16.51 8.89 8.83
C PRO A 438 17.56 7.88 8.38
N SER A 439 17.15 6.91 7.56
CA SER A 439 18.03 5.81 7.10
C SER A 439 18.68 6.16 5.77
N ILE A 440 19.98 6.49 5.81
CA ILE A 440 20.79 6.77 4.61
C ILE A 440 21.44 5.47 4.12
N LYS A 441 21.25 5.14 2.84
CA LYS A 441 21.89 3.99 2.19
C LYS A 441 23.09 4.46 1.38
N LYS A 442 24.29 4.11 1.83
CA LYS A 442 25.54 4.35 1.08
C LYS A 442 25.62 3.43 -0.14
N LEU A 443 25.90 3.99 -1.31
CA LEU A 443 26.06 3.27 -2.56
C LEU A 443 27.53 2.95 -2.87
N GLY A 444 28.44 3.75 -2.34
CA GLY A 444 29.88 3.54 -2.45
C GLY A 444 30.61 4.66 -3.19
N THR A 445 31.88 4.42 -3.45
CA THR A 445 32.85 5.35 -4.04
C THR A 445 32.63 5.53 -5.55
N LEU A 446 32.61 6.80 -5.98
CA LEU A 446 32.52 7.27 -7.36
C LEU A 446 33.89 7.60 -7.95
N ASP A 447 34.75 8.27 -7.19
CA ASP A 447 36.09 8.69 -7.63
C ASP A 447 37.06 8.90 -6.45
N CYS A 448 38.36 8.98 -6.75
CA CYS A 448 39.42 9.29 -5.79
C CYS A 448 39.78 10.78 -5.87
N ASP A 449 40.22 11.37 -4.76
CA ASP A 449 40.81 12.72 -4.69
C ASP A 449 39.87 13.89 -5.04
N ILE A 450 38.57 13.62 -5.19
CA ILE A 450 37.50 14.63 -5.23
C ILE A 450 36.84 14.69 -3.86
N VAL A 451 36.72 15.88 -3.29
CA VAL A 451 36.24 16.09 -1.92
C VAL A 451 34.98 16.95 -1.93
N GLU A 452 35.12 18.20 -2.39
CA GLU A 452 34.01 19.15 -2.43
C GLU A 452 33.19 18.90 -3.70
N ALA A 453 32.06 18.22 -3.53
CA ALA A 453 31.11 17.98 -4.60
C ALA A 453 29.68 17.97 -4.05
N ASN A 454 28.78 18.68 -4.72
CA ASN A 454 27.39 18.72 -4.31
C ASN A 454 26.40 18.48 -5.47
N PRO A 455 25.32 17.73 -5.23
CA PRO A 455 24.32 17.46 -6.24
C PRO A 455 23.26 18.56 -6.29
N VAL A 456 22.81 18.89 -7.50
CA VAL A 456 21.72 19.82 -7.77
C VAL A 456 20.82 19.28 -8.87
N VAL A 457 19.54 19.66 -8.85
CA VAL A 457 18.62 19.40 -9.95
C VAL A 457 18.56 20.63 -10.84
N PHE A 458 18.84 20.46 -12.13
CA PHE A 458 18.75 21.51 -13.13
C PHE A 458 18.00 21.00 -14.35
N LYS A 459 16.92 21.71 -14.73
CA LYS A 459 16.06 21.36 -15.88
C LYS A 459 15.64 19.88 -15.88
N GLY A 460 15.23 19.39 -14.70
CA GLY A 460 14.76 18.02 -14.48
C GLY A 460 15.84 16.95 -14.40
N ASN A 461 17.12 17.29 -14.58
CA ASN A 461 18.23 16.33 -14.50
C ASN A 461 19.08 16.56 -13.25
N VAL A 462 19.67 15.49 -12.73
CA VAL A 462 20.59 15.57 -11.59
C VAL A 462 22.01 15.77 -12.09
N TYR A 463 22.63 16.85 -11.62
CA TYR A 463 24.04 17.14 -11.86
C TYR A 463 24.81 17.18 -10.55
N ARG A 464 26.05 16.72 -10.58
CA ARG A 464 27.01 16.90 -9.48
C ARG A 464 28.00 17.98 -9.86
N CYS A 465 28.04 19.07 -9.10
CA CYS A 465 29.10 20.07 -9.19
C CYS A 465 30.35 19.50 -8.52
N GLU A 466 31.47 19.49 -9.22
CA GLU A 466 32.74 18.96 -8.71
C GLU A 466 33.80 20.06 -8.72
N TYR A 467 34.47 20.26 -7.59
CA TYR A 467 35.69 21.04 -7.52
C TYR A 467 36.92 20.14 -7.74
N LEU A 468 37.64 20.42 -8.81
CA LEU A 468 38.84 19.69 -9.19
C LEU A 468 40.08 20.49 -8.83
N LYS A 469 40.85 19.95 -7.88
CA LYS A 469 42.12 20.49 -7.42
C LYS A 469 43.17 20.39 -8.53
N ASP A 470 44.18 21.25 -8.49
CA ASP A 470 45.34 21.25 -9.40
C ASP A 470 46.08 19.89 -9.40
N LYS A 471 46.07 19.19 -8.27
CA LYS A 471 46.72 17.89 -8.06
C LYS A 471 45.85 16.67 -8.39
N TYR A 472 44.59 16.85 -8.77
CA TYR A 472 43.72 15.73 -9.16
C TYR A 472 44.27 15.06 -10.42
N SER A 473 44.34 13.73 -10.45
CA SER A 473 44.99 12.97 -11.53
C SER A 473 44.33 13.17 -12.90
N GLY A 474 43.02 13.47 -12.93
CA GLY A 474 42.30 13.81 -14.15
C GLY A 474 42.34 15.29 -14.52
N ASN A 475 43.07 16.14 -13.78
CA ASN A 475 43.21 17.56 -14.07
C ASN A 475 44.54 17.84 -14.80
N ALA A 476 44.46 18.05 -16.12
CA ALA A 476 45.61 18.43 -16.94
C ALA A 476 45.78 19.96 -17.13
N THR A 477 44.94 20.78 -16.49
CA THR A 477 44.86 22.22 -16.78
C THR A 477 45.91 23.06 -16.04
N GLY A 478 46.55 22.50 -15.01
CA GLY A 478 47.56 23.19 -14.19
C GLY A 478 47.00 24.17 -13.16
N ASP A 479 45.68 24.29 -13.06
CA ASP A 479 44.98 25.10 -12.06
C ASP A 479 43.69 24.39 -11.63
N SER A 480 43.09 24.86 -10.56
CA SER A 480 41.79 24.38 -10.11
C SER A 480 40.63 24.92 -10.95
N TYR A 481 39.55 24.15 -11.05
CA TYR A 481 38.33 24.55 -11.76
C TYR A 481 37.11 23.77 -11.28
N PHE A 482 35.92 24.19 -11.74
CA PHE A 482 34.67 23.49 -11.49
C PHE A 482 34.08 22.89 -12.77
N ARG A 483 33.35 21.79 -12.63
CA ARG A 483 32.53 21.19 -13.69
C ARG A 483 31.24 20.62 -13.12
N PHE A 484 30.26 20.40 -13.98
CA PHE A 484 29.10 19.58 -13.66
C PHE A 484 29.20 18.23 -14.35
N VAL A 485 28.80 17.17 -13.65
CA VAL A 485 28.68 15.82 -14.18
C VAL A 485 27.22 15.41 -14.12
N ASN A 486 26.61 15.09 -15.26
CA ASN A 486 25.25 14.54 -15.29
C ASN A 486 25.27 13.13 -14.67
N ARG A 487 24.42 12.91 -13.65
CA ARG A 487 24.45 11.67 -12.87
C ARG A 487 24.10 10.43 -13.69
N GLU A 488 23.19 10.54 -14.64
CA GLU A 488 22.69 9.40 -15.42
C GLU A 488 23.61 9.03 -16.58
N SER A 489 24.02 10.03 -17.38
CA SER A 489 24.86 9.82 -18.56
C SER A 489 26.36 9.74 -18.23
N GLY A 490 26.80 10.39 -17.15
CA GLY A 490 28.21 10.61 -16.85
C GLY A 490 28.85 11.74 -17.66
N ASP A 491 28.09 12.44 -18.52
CA ASP A 491 28.61 13.52 -19.35
C ASP A 491 29.04 14.72 -18.49
N THR A 492 30.14 15.37 -18.91
CA THR A 492 30.72 16.51 -18.20
C THR A 492 30.52 17.81 -18.96
N THR A 493 30.24 18.90 -18.25
CA THR A 493 30.20 20.25 -18.83
C THR A 493 31.61 20.80 -19.06
N PRO A 494 31.77 21.84 -19.89
CA PRO A 494 33.03 22.56 -19.98
C PRO A 494 33.51 23.09 -18.61
N PRO A 495 34.83 23.10 -18.34
CA PRO A 495 35.41 23.71 -17.15
C PRO A 495 35.10 25.20 -17.04
N PHE A 496 34.79 25.67 -15.83
CA PHE A 496 34.59 27.09 -15.52
C PHE A 496 35.24 27.49 -14.19
N ALA A 497 35.26 28.80 -13.89
CA ALA A 497 35.80 29.37 -12.65
C ALA A 497 37.23 28.90 -12.31
N ARG A 498 38.16 29.00 -13.29
CA ARG A 498 39.56 28.62 -13.09
C ARG A 498 40.22 29.48 -12.00
N GLY A 499 40.98 28.85 -11.12
CA GLY A 499 41.68 29.50 -10.00
C GLY A 499 40.78 29.80 -8.79
N PHE A 500 39.54 29.31 -8.79
CA PHE A 500 38.63 29.40 -7.65
C PHE A 500 38.48 28.04 -6.97
N HIS A 501 38.13 28.07 -5.69
CA HIS A 501 38.17 26.89 -4.84
C HIS A 501 36.85 26.67 -4.10
N MET A 502 36.59 25.41 -3.71
CA MET A 502 35.46 25.03 -2.85
C MET A 502 34.10 25.43 -3.42
N GLY A 503 33.91 25.19 -4.72
CA GLY A 503 32.68 25.51 -5.43
C GLY A 503 31.48 24.77 -4.85
N SER A 504 30.39 25.49 -4.61
CA SER A 504 29.12 24.96 -4.10
C SER A 504 27.96 25.46 -4.95
N ALA A 505 27.26 24.53 -5.59
CA ALA A 505 26.16 24.85 -6.51
C ALA A 505 24.83 25.03 -5.78
N PHE A 506 24.02 25.97 -6.25
CA PHE A 506 22.65 26.24 -5.85
C PHE A 506 21.82 26.54 -7.11
N VAL A 507 20.60 26.01 -7.18
CA VAL A 507 19.71 26.25 -8.33
C VAL A 507 18.44 26.90 -7.83
N ASP A 508 18.05 28.00 -8.48
CA ASP A 508 16.74 28.60 -8.31
C ASP A 508 16.08 28.71 -9.68
N LEU A 509 14.94 28.04 -9.82
CA LEU A 509 14.22 27.87 -11.10
C LEU A 509 15.13 27.31 -12.20
N ASP A 510 15.35 28.07 -13.27
CA ASP A 510 16.14 27.69 -14.44
C ASP A 510 17.54 28.33 -14.44
N THR A 511 18.06 28.71 -13.27
CA THR A 511 19.37 29.37 -13.13
C THR A 511 20.23 28.67 -12.10
N VAL A 512 21.49 28.43 -12.47
CA VAL A 512 22.52 27.85 -11.61
C VAL A 512 23.41 28.96 -11.07
N TYR A 513 23.63 28.92 -9.77
CA TYR A 513 24.56 29.77 -9.04
C TYR A 513 25.63 28.88 -8.41
N VAL A 514 26.90 29.27 -8.48
CA VAL A 514 28.00 28.56 -7.84
C VAL A 514 28.77 29.56 -6.99
N SER A 515 28.77 29.36 -5.67
CA SER A 515 29.59 30.14 -4.76
C SER A 515 30.98 29.52 -4.63
N ALA A 516 32.02 30.34 -4.56
CA ALA A 516 33.39 29.88 -4.44
C ALA A 516 34.29 30.91 -3.77
N VAL A 517 35.37 30.44 -3.15
CA VAL A 517 36.41 31.32 -2.58
C VAL A 517 37.54 31.56 -3.58
N ASN A 518 38.13 32.75 -3.51
CA ASN A 518 39.20 33.16 -4.42
C ASN A 518 40.53 32.42 -4.21
N HIS A 519 40.75 31.85 -3.03
CA HIS A 519 41.79 30.88 -2.70
C HIS A 519 41.46 30.20 -1.37
N TRP A 520 42.16 29.10 -1.06
CA TRP A 520 42.04 28.44 0.24
C TRP A 520 42.40 29.40 1.37
N ASP A 521 41.55 29.55 2.39
CA ASP A 521 41.72 30.53 3.49
C ASP A 521 41.67 32.00 3.01
N GLY A 522 40.84 32.25 1.98
CA GLY A 522 40.73 33.52 1.26
C GLY A 522 39.74 34.53 1.83
N GLU A 523 39.86 35.78 1.40
CA GLU A 523 39.08 36.93 1.90
C GLU A 523 37.86 37.29 1.04
N ARG A 524 37.65 36.59 -0.09
CA ARG A 524 36.54 36.87 -1.00
C ARG A 524 35.74 35.63 -1.36
N ILE A 525 34.41 35.78 -1.35
CA ILE A 525 33.48 34.82 -1.93
C ILE A 525 32.90 35.43 -3.21
N HIS A 526 32.94 34.66 -4.29
CA HIS A 526 32.37 34.99 -5.59
C HIS A 526 31.14 34.14 -5.87
N ILE A 527 30.19 34.69 -6.64
CA ILE A 527 29.12 33.93 -7.29
C ILE A 527 29.38 33.87 -8.78
N PHE A 528 29.17 32.69 -9.35
CA PHE A 528 29.10 32.45 -10.80
C PHE A 528 27.66 32.07 -11.15
N LYS A 529 27.06 32.73 -12.13
CA LYS A 529 25.70 32.43 -12.60
C LYS A 529 25.71 31.95 -14.05
N SER A 530 24.87 30.94 -14.34
CA SER A 530 24.63 30.43 -15.69
C SER A 530 23.22 29.88 -15.85
N GLU A 531 22.70 29.94 -17.07
CA GLU A 531 21.41 29.34 -17.48
C GLU A 531 21.58 28.13 -18.42
N ASP A 532 22.82 27.82 -18.81
CA ASP A 532 23.14 26.80 -19.83
C ASP A 532 24.45 26.02 -19.61
N PHE A 533 25.17 26.28 -18.51
CA PHE A 533 26.51 25.75 -18.18
C PHE A 533 27.67 26.18 -19.09
N THR A 534 27.41 27.00 -20.10
CA THR A 534 28.42 27.43 -21.08
C THR A 534 28.74 28.91 -20.95
N HIS A 535 27.73 29.75 -20.73
CA HIS A 535 27.89 31.18 -20.51
C HIS A 535 27.81 31.47 -19.02
N TRP A 536 28.85 32.11 -18.49
CA TRP A 536 28.99 32.39 -17.07
C TRP A 536 29.21 33.88 -16.84
N GLU A 537 28.39 34.46 -15.96
CA GLU A 537 28.64 35.78 -15.37
C GLU A 537 29.13 35.60 -13.93
N SER A 538 29.88 36.58 -13.39
CA SER A 538 30.35 36.50 -12.00
C SER A 538 30.52 37.86 -11.33
N TRP A 539 30.40 37.86 -10.00
CA TRP A 539 30.60 39.03 -9.14
C TRP A 539 31.15 38.61 -7.77
N ILE A 540 31.62 39.59 -7.00
CA ILE A 540 32.04 39.40 -5.61
C ILE A 540 30.80 39.50 -4.72
N ALA A 541 30.49 38.42 -4.00
CA ALA A 541 29.41 38.39 -3.02
C ALA A 541 29.83 39.05 -1.71
N LEU A 542 31.03 38.69 -1.22
CA LEU A 542 31.58 39.16 0.05
C LEU A 542 33.07 39.46 -0.14
N ASP A 543 33.51 40.62 0.34
CA ASP A 543 34.91 40.99 0.50
C ASP A 543 35.13 41.34 1.98
N LEU A 544 35.69 40.39 2.73
CA LEU A 544 35.86 40.47 4.18
C LEU A 544 37.35 40.48 4.51
N GLN A 545 37.93 41.67 4.56
CA GLN A 545 39.36 41.85 4.85
C GLN A 545 39.74 41.24 6.21
N GLY A 546 40.84 40.47 6.23
CA GLY A 546 41.32 39.75 7.41
C GLY A 546 40.61 38.42 7.69
N TYR A 547 39.55 38.09 6.95
CA TYR A 547 38.86 36.81 7.08
C TYR A 547 39.56 35.71 6.30
N GLY A 548 39.30 34.47 6.68
CA GLY A 548 39.74 33.30 5.95
C GLY A 548 38.58 32.39 5.75
N MET A 549 38.08 32.33 4.52
CA MET A 549 36.84 31.67 4.17
C MET A 549 37.11 30.39 3.38
N PHE A 550 36.21 29.42 3.58
CA PHE A 550 36.29 28.09 2.96
C PHE A 550 34.93 27.70 2.34
N ASN A 551 34.41 26.52 2.67
CA ASN A 551 33.18 25.99 2.07
C ASN A 551 32.01 26.95 2.27
N THR A 552 31.10 26.92 1.30
CA THR A 552 29.89 27.74 1.27
C THR A 552 28.67 26.87 0.99
N SER A 553 27.50 27.31 1.42
CA SER A 553 26.22 26.68 1.10
C SER A 553 25.11 27.73 1.09
N ILE A 554 24.32 27.77 0.03
CA ILE A 554 23.20 28.71 -0.12
C ILE A 554 21.89 27.96 0.04
N CYS A 555 20.95 28.55 0.77
CA CYS A 555 19.56 28.11 0.78
C CYS A 555 18.60 29.29 0.58
N LYS A 556 17.42 28.99 0.05
CA LYS A 556 16.30 29.92 -0.10
C LYS A 556 15.36 29.80 1.10
N THR A 557 14.92 30.93 1.63
CA THR A 557 13.90 31.04 2.65
C THR A 557 12.58 31.52 2.03
N ASP A 558 11.55 31.70 2.84
CA ASP A 558 10.27 32.26 2.37
C ASP A 558 10.39 33.74 1.96
N GLU A 559 11.43 34.44 2.39
CA GLU A 559 11.58 35.89 2.21
C GLU A 559 12.84 36.29 1.42
N ASP A 560 13.90 35.50 1.47
CA ASP A 560 15.23 35.85 0.96
C ASP A 560 16.14 34.60 0.78
N TYR A 561 17.44 34.83 0.62
CA TYR A 561 18.47 33.81 0.51
C TYR A 561 19.48 33.96 1.64
N VAL A 562 19.97 32.83 2.15
CA VAL A 562 21.00 32.79 3.19
C VAL A 562 22.18 31.97 2.70
N MET A 563 23.38 32.55 2.80
CA MET A 563 24.63 31.87 2.57
C MET A 563 25.28 31.57 3.91
N MET A 564 25.52 30.29 4.15
CA MET A 564 26.43 29.81 5.18
C MET A 564 27.84 29.71 4.59
N PHE A 565 28.84 30.13 5.35
CA PHE A 565 30.23 29.99 4.96
C PHE A 565 31.13 29.72 6.16
N GLU A 566 32.19 28.97 5.92
CA GLU A 566 33.19 28.64 6.92
C GLU A 566 34.17 29.78 7.14
N VAL A 567 34.61 29.99 8.38
CA VAL A 567 35.68 30.93 8.72
C VAL A 567 36.78 30.28 9.56
N GLY A 568 38.04 30.58 9.23
CA GLY A 568 39.24 30.17 9.97
C GLY A 568 39.98 31.32 10.65
N LYS A 569 39.73 32.56 10.24
CA LYS A 569 40.31 33.79 10.81
C LYS A 569 39.31 34.95 10.60
N PRO A 570 39.38 36.00 11.42
CA PRO A 570 40.26 36.11 12.59
C PRO A 570 39.72 35.31 13.81
N PRO A 571 40.56 34.99 14.81
CA PRO A 571 40.18 34.10 15.93
C PRO A 571 38.96 34.58 16.74
N GLU A 572 38.71 35.87 16.82
CA GLU A 572 37.52 36.45 17.46
C GLU A 572 36.21 36.09 16.75
N VAL A 573 36.28 35.88 15.43
CA VAL A 573 35.13 35.44 14.62
C VAL A 573 35.06 33.93 14.60
N ALA A 574 36.17 33.24 14.30
CA ALA A 574 36.18 31.80 14.13
C ALA A 574 36.16 31.03 15.47
N GLY A 575 36.85 31.50 16.50
CA GLY A 575 37.22 30.67 17.64
C GLY A 575 38.09 29.50 17.18
N VAL A 576 37.53 28.31 17.10
CA VAL A 576 38.12 27.17 16.40
C VAL A 576 37.88 27.31 14.89
N ARG A 577 38.91 26.99 14.08
CA ARG A 577 38.83 27.10 12.61
C ARG A 577 37.67 26.29 12.02
N PHE A 578 37.17 26.75 10.88
CA PHE A 578 36.04 26.18 10.12
C PHE A 578 34.67 26.41 10.78
N THR A 579 34.52 27.47 11.56
CA THR A 579 33.24 27.80 12.20
C THR A 579 32.25 28.41 11.20
N ALA A 580 30.95 28.15 11.34
CA ALA A 580 29.92 28.74 10.49
C ALA A 580 29.71 30.24 10.75
N ARG A 581 29.57 31.00 9.67
CA ARG A 581 29.08 32.38 9.60
C ARG A 581 28.05 32.51 8.48
N PHE A 582 27.26 33.59 8.51
CA PHE A 582 26.12 33.74 7.61
C PHE A 582 26.05 35.14 6.98
N ALA A 583 25.56 35.19 5.74
CA ALA A 583 25.16 36.40 5.04
C ALA A 583 23.77 36.20 4.41
N ARG A 584 23.04 37.29 4.18
CA ARG A 584 21.69 37.28 3.58
C ARG A 584 21.65 38.13 2.32
N SER A 585 20.83 37.74 1.36
CA SER A 585 20.57 38.49 0.12
C SER A 585 19.12 38.32 -0.30
N ARG A 586 18.52 39.34 -0.90
CA ARG A 586 17.14 39.25 -1.44
C ARG A 586 17.09 38.84 -2.92
N ASP A 587 18.22 38.92 -3.61
CA ASP A 587 18.30 38.80 -5.07
C ASP A 587 19.48 37.94 -5.55
N LEU A 588 20.19 37.28 -4.62
CA LEU A 588 21.44 36.53 -4.83
C LEU A 588 22.63 37.38 -5.30
N HIS A 589 22.44 38.68 -5.53
CA HIS A 589 23.47 39.59 -6.01
C HIS A 589 24.07 40.39 -4.86
N ASP A 590 23.22 41.10 -4.10
CA ASP A 590 23.64 41.99 -3.02
C ASP A 590 23.58 41.25 -1.67
N TRP A 591 24.73 41.04 -1.05
CA TRP A 591 24.87 40.26 0.18
C TRP A 591 25.22 41.14 1.38
N VAL A 592 24.51 40.91 2.49
CA VAL A 592 24.73 41.61 3.76
C VAL A 592 25.14 40.60 4.82
N LEU A 593 26.27 40.87 5.48
CA LEU A 593 26.77 40.03 6.57
C LEU A 593 25.80 40.08 7.77
N THR A 594 25.48 38.92 8.35
CA THR A 594 24.63 38.85 9.55
C THR A 594 25.36 39.39 10.81
N PRO A 595 24.65 39.75 11.88
CA PRO A 595 25.28 40.12 13.16
C PRO A 595 26.29 39.07 13.66
N PRO A 596 27.35 39.45 14.39
CA PRO A 596 28.44 38.55 14.81
C PRO A 596 28.02 37.32 15.63
N GLU A 597 26.89 37.40 16.33
CA GLU A 597 26.29 36.33 17.12
C GLU A 597 25.72 35.18 16.28
N CYS A 598 25.42 35.39 14.99
CA CYS A 598 24.93 34.35 14.09
C CYS A 598 26.08 33.39 13.71
N THR A 599 26.31 32.33 14.48
CA THR A 599 27.48 31.45 14.29
C THR A 599 27.26 30.06 14.86
N TYR A 600 27.96 29.05 14.32
CA TYR A 600 27.92 27.67 14.83
C TYR A 600 29.18 26.86 14.48
N SER A 601 29.97 26.35 15.43
CA SER A 601 30.12 26.82 16.81
C SER A 601 31.60 27.07 17.11
N LYS A 602 31.91 28.15 17.83
CA LYS A 602 33.30 28.63 18.04
C LYS A 602 34.19 27.76 18.94
N ASN A 603 33.64 26.76 19.63
CA ASN A 603 34.33 26.10 20.75
C ASN A 603 35.00 24.77 20.39
N ARG A 604 34.77 24.23 19.19
CA ARG A 604 35.31 22.94 18.73
C ARG A 604 35.32 22.89 17.21
N TYR A 605 35.95 21.86 16.63
CA TYR A 605 35.99 21.66 15.19
C TYR A 605 34.59 21.28 14.68
N THR A 606 33.90 22.22 14.02
CA THR A 606 32.55 22.04 13.46
C THR A 606 32.48 22.65 12.05
N ALA A 607 32.93 21.92 11.02
CA ALA A 607 32.99 22.42 9.64
C ALA A 607 31.61 22.30 8.94
N PRO A 608 30.89 23.40 8.65
CA PRO A 608 29.55 23.38 8.07
C PRO A 608 29.55 23.20 6.55
N HIS A 609 28.82 22.20 6.06
CA HIS A 609 28.86 21.84 4.63
C HIS A 609 27.56 22.09 3.89
N CYS A 610 26.41 21.95 4.56
CA CYS A 610 25.11 22.04 3.90
C CYS A 610 24.09 22.76 4.79
N LEU A 611 23.53 23.87 4.29
CA LEU A 611 22.43 24.60 4.92
C LEU A 611 21.12 24.32 4.16
N ARG A 612 20.05 24.00 4.89
CA ARG A 612 18.69 23.91 4.34
C ARG A 612 17.72 24.73 5.18
N PHE A 613 16.63 25.19 4.58
CA PHE A 613 15.56 25.90 5.27
C PHE A 613 14.24 25.18 5.02
N LEU A 614 13.45 25.00 6.08
CA LEU A 614 12.14 24.37 6.03
C LEU A 614 11.32 24.79 7.25
N ASP A 615 10.06 25.20 7.04
CA ASP A 615 9.09 25.53 8.11
C ASP A 615 9.66 26.47 9.18
N GLY A 616 10.38 27.53 8.78
CA GLY A 616 10.96 28.51 9.69
C GLY A 616 12.23 28.05 10.41
N TYR A 617 12.78 26.87 10.09
CA TYR A 617 14.02 26.36 10.66
C TYR A 617 15.13 26.26 9.60
N PHE A 618 16.30 26.77 9.96
CA PHE A 618 17.57 26.45 9.33
C PHE A 618 18.10 25.13 9.87
N TYR A 619 18.55 24.25 8.98
CA TYR A 619 19.20 22.99 9.29
C TYR A 619 20.63 23.05 8.77
N ASN A 620 21.60 23.05 9.68
CA ASN A 620 23.03 23.07 9.36
C ASN A 620 23.59 21.65 9.56
N PHE A 621 23.98 21.03 8.44
CA PHE A 621 24.72 19.77 8.41
C PHE A 621 26.21 20.06 8.37
N TYR A 622 26.93 19.55 9.35
CA TYR A 622 28.31 19.91 9.64
C TYR A 622 29.12 18.70 10.09
N LEU A 623 30.42 18.73 9.84
CA LEU A 623 31.38 17.75 10.30
C LEU A 623 31.90 18.12 11.70
N GLU A 624 31.90 17.15 12.61
CA GLU A 624 32.47 17.31 13.94
C GLU A 624 33.61 16.31 14.17
N ALA A 625 34.69 16.77 14.80
CA ALA A 625 35.74 15.89 15.30
C ALA A 625 35.27 15.20 16.59
N ASN A 626 34.86 13.93 16.51
CA ASN A 626 34.36 13.13 17.61
C ASN A 626 34.62 11.63 17.37
N ASP A 627 35.65 11.07 18.01
CA ASP A 627 36.14 9.69 17.79
C ASP A 627 36.31 9.33 16.30
N GLY A 628 36.99 10.23 15.57
CA GLY A 628 37.00 10.31 14.10
C GLY A 628 36.32 11.60 13.64
N TYR A 629 35.80 11.60 12.42
CA TYR A 629 35.04 12.72 11.84
C TYR A 629 33.67 12.22 11.38
N GLU A 630 32.63 12.74 12.02
CA GLU A 630 31.25 12.35 11.75
C GLU A 630 30.39 13.55 11.38
N HIS A 631 29.45 13.33 10.46
CA HIS A 631 28.49 14.32 10.04
C HIS A 631 27.35 14.39 11.05
N ARG A 632 26.97 15.61 11.42
CA ARG A 632 25.95 15.92 12.42
C ARG A 632 25.03 17.02 11.90
N VAL A 633 23.87 17.15 12.53
CA VAL A 633 22.90 18.20 12.21
C VAL A 633 22.46 18.97 13.46
N VAL A 634 22.39 20.29 13.30
CA VAL A 634 21.73 21.21 14.22
C VAL A 634 20.67 22.03 13.49
N ARG A 635 19.69 22.57 14.23
CA ARG A 635 18.69 23.48 13.67
C ARG A 635 18.54 24.75 14.48
N SER A 636 18.11 25.83 13.83
CA SER A 636 17.91 27.14 14.44
C SER A 636 16.82 27.93 13.72
N LYS A 637 16.08 28.80 14.42
CA LYS A 637 15.14 29.74 13.79
C LYS A 637 15.80 31.08 13.43
N ASP A 638 16.87 31.44 14.13
CA ASP A 638 17.46 32.78 14.13
C ASP A 638 18.96 32.80 13.78
N LEU A 639 19.55 31.64 13.49
CA LEU A 639 20.98 31.42 13.25
C LEU A 639 21.88 31.68 14.46
N VAL A 640 21.30 31.92 15.65
CA VAL A 640 22.00 32.21 16.91
C VAL A 640 21.80 31.08 17.90
N ALA A 641 20.54 30.72 18.17
CA ALA A 641 20.18 29.64 19.09
C ALA A 641 20.06 28.32 18.32
N TRP A 642 20.96 27.37 18.61
CA TRP A 642 21.06 26.09 17.89
C TRP A 642 20.66 24.91 18.75
N GLU A 643 19.81 24.05 18.21
CA GLU A 643 19.34 22.80 18.78
C GLU A 643 20.01 21.62 18.06
N ALA A 644 20.80 20.83 18.78
CA ALA A 644 21.39 19.61 18.22
C ALA A 644 20.34 18.50 18.07
N SER A 645 20.40 17.75 16.97
CA SER A 645 19.54 16.57 16.81
C SER A 645 19.85 15.53 17.89
N PRO A 646 18.83 14.96 18.56
CA PRO A 646 19.01 13.84 19.50
C PRO A 646 19.39 12.53 18.80
N LEU A 647 19.32 12.49 17.46
CA LEU A 647 19.58 11.30 16.64
C LEU A 647 20.93 11.35 15.92
N ASN A 648 21.76 12.37 16.20
CA ASN A 648 23.13 12.45 15.70
C ASN A 648 23.93 11.19 16.07
N PRO A 649 24.90 10.77 15.23
CA PRO A 649 25.33 11.40 13.98
C PRO A 649 24.46 11.05 12.76
N VAL A 650 24.48 11.93 11.76
CA VAL A 650 23.85 11.77 10.44
C VAL A 650 24.58 10.72 9.61
N MET A 651 25.91 10.82 9.51
CA MET A 651 26.76 9.83 8.84
C MET A 651 28.06 9.61 9.58
N LYS A 652 28.56 8.38 9.54
CA LYS A 652 29.82 7.95 10.14
C LYS A 652 30.54 6.94 9.23
N ALA A 653 31.87 7.00 9.24
CA ALA A 653 32.74 6.10 8.49
C ALA A 653 32.30 4.62 8.66
N SER A 654 32.18 3.91 7.54
CA SER A 654 31.82 2.49 7.53
C SER A 654 32.40 1.76 6.32
N GLU A 655 32.41 0.43 6.37
CA GLU A 655 32.91 -0.39 5.25
C GLU A 655 32.08 -0.23 3.97
N GLN A 656 30.85 0.29 4.06
CA GLN A 656 30.03 0.59 2.89
C GLN A 656 30.64 1.71 2.02
N ASP A 657 31.46 2.59 2.60
CA ASP A 657 32.14 3.65 1.85
C ASP A 657 33.09 3.08 0.78
N ARG A 658 33.69 1.90 1.06
CA ARG A 658 34.64 1.23 0.17
C ARG A 658 33.98 0.47 -0.98
N LEU A 659 32.65 0.37 -1.00
CA LEU A 659 31.95 -0.23 -2.14
C LEU A 659 32.26 0.57 -3.41
N ILE A 660 32.30 -0.10 -4.55
CA ILE A 660 32.59 0.55 -5.84
C ILE A 660 31.26 0.86 -6.52
N ALA A 661 30.88 2.14 -6.55
CA ALA A 661 29.68 2.60 -7.25
C ALA A 661 29.98 2.87 -8.73
N ASN A 662 31.16 3.41 -9.05
CA ASN A 662 31.60 3.63 -10.42
C ASN A 662 32.39 2.41 -10.96
N PRO A 663 31.84 1.63 -11.89
CA PRO A 663 32.51 0.43 -12.39
C PRO A 663 33.79 0.73 -13.19
N HIS A 664 33.93 1.97 -13.70
CA HIS A 664 35.03 2.41 -14.55
C HIS A 664 36.33 2.72 -13.82
N LEU A 665 36.35 2.65 -12.47
CA LEU A 665 37.58 2.86 -11.70
C LEU A 665 38.64 1.80 -12.03
N GLY A 666 39.86 2.27 -12.24
CA GLY A 666 41.01 1.43 -12.59
C GLY A 666 41.46 0.52 -11.43
N PRO A 667 42.31 -0.50 -11.71
CA PRO A 667 42.80 -1.41 -10.67
C PRO A 667 43.53 -0.71 -9.51
N GLU A 668 44.36 0.30 -9.80
CA GLU A 668 45.10 1.05 -8.77
C GLU A 668 44.15 1.86 -7.87
N GLN A 669 43.13 2.50 -8.44
CA GLN A 669 42.10 3.23 -7.68
C GLN A 669 41.31 2.28 -6.77
N LYS A 670 40.89 1.13 -7.30
CA LYS A 670 40.19 0.08 -6.53
C LYS A 670 41.05 -0.45 -5.37
N GLN A 671 42.35 -0.64 -5.61
CA GLN A 671 43.29 -1.04 -4.55
C GLN A 671 43.45 0.06 -3.49
N ARG A 672 43.61 1.33 -3.90
CA ARG A 672 43.67 2.49 -2.99
C ARG A 672 42.43 2.52 -2.08
N ILE A 673 41.24 2.42 -2.65
CA ILE A 673 39.95 2.39 -1.93
C ILE A 673 39.92 1.24 -0.92
N ALA A 674 40.32 0.03 -1.33
CA ALA A 674 40.31 -1.14 -0.46
C ALA A 674 41.27 -1.00 0.74
N SER A 675 42.43 -0.34 0.58
CA SER A 675 43.44 -0.18 1.64
C SER A 675 43.37 1.12 2.44
N ALA A 676 42.55 2.10 2.01
CA ALA A 676 42.52 3.43 2.60
C ALA A 676 42.14 3.41 4.09
N ILE A 677 42.66 4.34 4.90
CA ILE A 677 42.16 4.53 6.27
C ILE A 677 40.85 5.30 6.18
N ASN A 678 39.78 4.76 6.76
CA ASN A 678 38.46 5.39 6.78
C ASN A 678 38.09 5.81 8.21
N ILE A 679 38.18 7.10 8.49
CA ILE A 679 37.78 7.71 9.76
C ILE A 679 36.91 8.96 9.55
N ASN A 680 36.46 9.21 8.32
CA ASN A 680 35.81 10.44 7.92
C ASN A 680 34.62 10.19 7.00
N ASN A 681 33.49 10.83 7.27
CA ASN A 681 32.54 11.22 6.23
C ASN A 681 32.35 12.74 6.34
N SER A 682 32.84 13.50 5.36
CA SER A 682 32.80 14.97 5.29
C SER A 682 32.10 15.45 4.03
N ASP A 683 32.00 16.77 3.87
CA ASP A 683 31.54 17.45 2.63
C ASP A 683 30.22 16.90 2.09
N MET A 684 29.26 16.67 2.99
CA MET A 684 27.97 16.09 2.63
C MET A 684 27.06 17.20 2.13
N ASP A 685 26.47 16.99 0.96
CA ASP A 685 25.38 17.79 0.44
C ASP A 685 24.41 16.91 -0.35
N PHE A 686 23.18 17.40 -0.57
CA PHE A 686 22.11 16.59 -1.12
C PHE A 686 21.01 17.40 -1.84
N CYS A 687 20.41 16.80 -2.87
CA CYS A 687 19.25 17.36 -3.56
C CYS A 687 18.11 16.33 -3.62
N GLU A 688 16.87 16.84 -3.63
CA GLU A 688 15.69 16.00 -3.87
C GLU A 688 15.47 15.79 -5.37
N HIS A 689 15.25 14.54 -5.75
CA HIS A 689 14.88 14.15 -7.12
C HIS A 689 13.98 12.92 -7.08
N GLU A 690 12.85 12.97 -7.79
CA GLU A 690 11.89 11.85 -7.90
C GLU A 690 11.45 11.21 -6.57
N GLY A 691 11.37 12.01 -5.50
CA GLY A 691 10.91 11.56 -4.18
C GLY A 691 11.98 10.90 -3.31
N SER A 692 13.26 10.97 -3.71
CA SER A 692 14.42 10.53 -2.95
C SER A 692 15.45 11.65 -2.84
N LEU A 693 16.31 11.60 -1.81
CA LEU A 693 17.49 12.47 -1.72
C LEU A 693 18.70 11.76 -2.28
N ILE A 694 19.37 12.43 -3.21
CA ILE A 694 20.68 12.04 -3.73
C ILE A 694 21.71 12.80 -2.92
N ILE A 695 22.66 12.07 -2.33
CA ILE A 695 23.62 12.60 -1.37
C ILE A 695 25.02 12.35 -1.91
N ASN A 696 25.83 13.39 -2.05
CA ASN A 696 27.27 13.25 -2.25
C ASN A 696 28.02 13.60 -0.97
N TYR A 697 29.11 12.89 -0.73
CA TYR A 697 29.96 13.09 0.44
C TYR A 697 31.38 12.59 0.16
N SER A 698 32.34 13.10 0.93
CA SER A 698 33.72 12.65 0.92
C SER A 698 33.99 11.69 2.07
N TRP A 699 34.83 10.68 1.87
CA TRP A 699 35.33 9.81 2.94
C TRP A 699 36.82 9.55 2.84
N GLY A 700 37.47 9.26 3.98
CA GLY A 700 38.91 9.07 4.00
C GLY A 700 39.56 9.25 5.37
N ASN A 701 40.79 9.80 5.37
CA ASN A 701 41.61 9.93 6.56
C ASN A 701 41.80 11.36 7.08
N GLN A 702 41.22 12.38 6.41
CA GLN A 702 41.40 13.81 6.73
C GLN A 702 42.89 14.26 6.72
N LYS A 703 43.73 13.53 5.98
CA LYS A 703 45.18 13.77 5.80
C LYS A 703 45.59 13.63 4.33
N GLY A 704 44.67 13.90 3.40
CA GLY A 704 44.92 13.88 1.96
C GLY A 704 44.72 12.52 1.27
N VAL A 705 44.11 11.53 1.93
CA VAL A 705 43.55 10.34 1.27
C VAL A 705 42.04 10.40 1.38
N GLU A 706 41.39 10.83 0.31
CA GLU A 706 39.97 11.15 0.25
C GLU A 706 39.33 10.60 -1.03
N HIS A 707 38.04 10.29 -0.96
CA HIS A 707 37.29 9.69 -2.05
C HIS A 707 35.86 10.24 -2.04
N LEU A 708 35.35 10.53 -3.23
CA LEU A 708 33.98 10.94 -3.45
C LEU A 708 33.08 9.71 -3.45
N ALA A 709 31.97 9.78 -2.71
CA ALA A 709 30.97 8.72 -2.65
C ALA A 709 29.55 9.26 -2.84
N GLU A 710 28.63 8.33 -3.12
CA GLU A 710 27.20 8.60 -3.23
C GLU A 710 26.41 7.78 -2.21
N ALA A 711 25.37 8.40 -1.66
CA ALA A 711 24.35 7.74 -0.85
C ALA A 711 22.96 8.20 -1.30
N ILE A 712 21.94 7.42 -0.92
CA ILE A 712 20.54 7.75 -1.17
C ILE A 712 19.77 7.67 0.14
N TYR A 713 18.85 8.60 0.33
CA TYR A 713 17.77 8.48 1.30
C TYR A 713 16.43 8.39 0.54
N GLU A 714 15.65 7.34 0.83
CA GLU A 714 14.35 7.10 0.20
C GLU A 714 13.28 7.94 0.90
N GLY A 715 13.11 9.18 0.46
CA GLY A 715 12.16 10.15 0.98
C GLY A 715 12.45 11.58 0.50
N SER A 716 11.57 12.52 0.83
CA SER A 716 11.70 13.91 0.39
C SER A 716 12.62 14.70 1.31
N LEU A 717 13.01 15.89 0.88
CA LEU A 717 13.76 16.84 1.67
C LEU A 717 13.08 17.12 3.01
N GLU A 718 11.79 17.44 2.97
CA GLU A 718 10.99 17.72 4.17
C GLU A 718 11.14 16.61 5.22
N SER A 719 11.14 15.36 4.76
CA SER A 719 11.19 14.22 5.65
C SER A 719 12.51 13.95 6.27
N PHE A 720 13.54 14.10 5.46
CA PHE A 720 14.89 13.95 5.91
C PHE A 720 15.18 14.98 7.00
N LEU A 721 14.81 16.25 6.77
CA LEU A 721 15.03 17.33 7.73
C LEU A 721 14.23 17.13 9.02
N LYS A 722 12.93 16.87 8.93
CA LYS A 722 12.07 16.66 10.12
C LYS A 722 12.43 15.40 10.89
N GLY A 723 12.84 14.33 10.21
CA GLY A 723 13.13 13.04 10.81
C GLY A 723 14.28 13.07 11.84
N TRP A 724 15.19 14.05 11.77
CA TRP A 724 16.25 14.22 12.76
C TRP A 724 15.77 14.80 14.10
N TYR A 725 14.51 15.26 14.21
CA TYR A 725 13.99 15.92 15.41
C TYR A 725 12.62 15.37 15.86
N PRO A 726 12.57 14.11 16.33
CA PRO A 726 11.33 13.50 16.75
C PRO A 726 10.76 14.17 18.01
N GLY A 727 9.47 14.50 17.99
CA GLY A 727 8.79 15.15 19.13
C GLY A 727 8.92 16.68 19.19
N GLY A 728 9.57 17.32 18.21
CA GLY A 728 9.50 18.76 18.05
C GLY A 728 8.08 19.16 17.65
N THR A 729 7.32 19.71 18.58
CA THR A 729 5.97 20.23 18.34
C THR A 729 6.01 21.25 17.20
N GLN A 730 5.25 20.99 16.13
CA GLN A 730 4.72 22.08 15.30
C GLN A 730 3.86 22.92 16.25
N THR A 731 4.40 24.09 16.63
CA THR A 731 3.66 25.16 17.29
C THR A 731 3.30 26.20 16.26
#